data_AF-A0A0L0VVF6-F1
#
_entry.id   AF-A0A0L0VVF6-F1
#
_cell.length_a   1.000
_cell.length_b   1.000
_cell.length_c   1.000
_cell.angle_alpha   90.00
_cell.angle_beta   90.00
_cell.angle_gamma   90.00
#
_symmetry.space_group_name_H-M   'P 1'
#
loop_
_entity.id
_entity.type
_entity.pdbx_description
1 polymer ?
#
loop_
_entity_poly.entity_id
_entity_poly.type
_entity_poly.pdbx_seq_one_letter_code
_entity_poly.pdbx_strand_id
1 'polypeptide(L)'
;METPPQPTHSVAELRSRLKQAGFGEDQIDLFLEEAGETLVAEYIEDFKSFFDALPKDSPNATQHESCWDAFIVRSADFEWLTTMLYIRDDSNLKRRALKLAFLRNHPQFYVKPEINSKMMLRALEAKTDQEARTILEIGLLQASGSILSKGYDSPFLRSDIIVQPILKTLNDYTKKWKPSDYDAPYATLMGPSMSGKTRLVMEMSQHICVVHVCLRAPDSDGGGSRLQDFTGYPPRSALAEHILMEDRKDINAYYKSLIASILQVVANFFNQQDPGMKKKDRLKAWNDYTEVASLGTLARSDRTQKKFTGDVLEEMEKPRLRNYNRLNEAVIAMSNSTQFINTGSSTRVLLAFDEARALVRIPGPYNEISLFDTFRHTIRNIAPDKGFFAVLVDTIFPVADLSIASQWDPCPRYDLVRQEEHFAPIYEIASFDAMVPTEPPRSWEQLVSLERLLNYGFPIFGAYFRDALAEQQDPYQVYEAILRLAHSKLRGAARHSLTKAQAFAFLGPTIQPRIKGAFHLNAELIGAHAALCDHISPGCDMVFSNYPSQFTFAAAVVYSMSKEKWIQCIKALTKHGQHGLDDWAGAGYLASRIILLHAMQVSMNRSMEEGAQYGRPVRLVNFLEVLTGKEAKHLDLGSIDPDQKEDLLKHGMIFWNHFSRITYSPRPDELLQFMYRGTAAQCDPIKCGLDQIFTIYLKRDSDDLDEKNISYCGIQAKNREFDLELVDDDYVKTNTYSPVKLQNNNPYLILHMNLNNTKDGRDDRPTPTPKNDDSSPDKRQATLVFDGLHSYDWLNQPLIDALEELINVEPGFEQLQSDEIGKHYTKLINPCQG
;
A
#
# COMPACT_ATOMS: atom_id res chain seq x y z
N MET A 1 -8.48 31.03 34.59
CA MET A 1 -7.25 30.30 34.92
C MET A 1 -7.60 29.35 36.05
N GLU A 2 -8.17 28.19 35.72
CA GLU A 2 -8.18 27.06 36.62
C GLU A 2 -6.86 26.32 36.36
N THR A 3 -6.07 26.15 37.41
CA THR A 3 -4.85 25.34 37.41
C THR A 3 -5.18 23.92 36.96
N PRO A 4 -4.35 23.29 36.09
CA PRO A 4 -4.52 21.89 35.77
C PRO A 4 -4.39 21.05 37.05
N PRO A 5 -5.11 19.91 37.16
CA PRO A 5 -5.02 19.06 38.33
C PRO A 5 -3.57 18.59 38.49
N GLN A 6 -2.98 18.81 39.66
CA GLN A 6 -1.67 18.24 40.00
C GLN A 6 -1.75 16.72 39.97
N PRO A 7 -0.73 16.01 39.45
CA PRO A 7 -0.68 14.56 39.54
C PRO A 7 -0.70 14.13 41.01
N THR A 8 -1.66 13.28 41.36
CA THR A 8 -1.97 12.86 42.74
C THR A 8 -0.92 11.95 43.36
N HIS A 9 0.05 11.43 42.58
CA HIS A 9 1.12 10.55 43.04
C HIS A 9 2.44 10.89 42.34
N SER A 10 3.56 10.79 43.06
CA SER A 10 4.88 10.97 42.44
C SER A 10 5.28 9.73 41.62
N VAL A 11 5.96 9.90 40.49
CA VAL A 11 6.47 8.78 39.66
C VAL A 11 7.30 7.78 40.48
N ALA A 12 8.07 8.27 41.46
CA ALA A 12 8.85 7.43 42.37
C ALA A 12 7.97 6.54 43.28
N GLU A 13 6.82 7.05 43.71
CA GLU A 13 5.83 6.32 44.50
C GLU A 13 5.15 5.23 43.66
N LEU A 14 4.74 5.55 42.43
CA LEU A 14 4.14 4.58 41.51
C LEU A 14 5.11 3.44 41.16
N ARG A 15 6.38 3.78 40.89
CA ARG A 15 7.44 2.77 40.69
C ARG A 15 7.59 1.84 41.89
N SER A 16 7.58 2.38 43.11
CA SER A 16 7.69 1.56 44.33
C SER A 16 6.49 0.63 44.50
N ARG A 17 5.28 1.13 44.23
CA ARG A 17 4.03 0.34 44.33
C ARG A 17 3.93 -0.73 43.24
N LEU A 18 4.42 -0.48 42.02
CA LEU A 18 4.48 -1.48 40.96
C LEU A 18 5.47 -2.62 41.26
N LYS A 19 6.61 -2.31 41.89
CA LYS A 19 7.52 -3.37 42.41
C LYS A 19 6.83 -4.27 43.42
N GLN A 20 6.03 -3.68 44.32
CA GLN A 20 5.24 -4.43 45.30
C GLN A 20 4.12 -5.26 44.64
N ALA A 21 3.67 -4.88 43.44
CA ALA A 21 2.67 -5.60 42.65
C ALA A 21 3.29 -6.64 41.67
N GLY A 22 4.58 -6.96 41.81
CA GLY A 22 5.25 -8.03 41.05
C GLY A 22 5.80 -7.64 39.68
N PHE A 23 5.93 -6.35 39.35
CA PHE A 23 6.56 -5.92 38.10
C PHE A 23 8.09 -6.00 38.18
N GLY A 24 8.72 -6.51 37.13
CA GLY A 24 10.18 -6.39 36.94
C GLY A 24 10.60 -4.96 36.59
N GLU A 25 11.83 -4.55 36.89
CA GLU A 25 12.33 -3.17 36.64
C GLU A 25 12.08 -2.72 35.19
N ASP A 26 12.42 -3.57 34.22
CA ASP A 26 12.23 -3.27 32.78
C ASP A 26 10.75 -3.15 32.38
N GLN A 27 9.84 -3.80 33.10
CA GLN A 27 8.39 -3.74 32.84
C GLN A 27 7.74 -2.49 33.45
N ILE A 28 8.32 -1.96 34.53
CA ILE A 28 7.80 -0.76 35.20
C ILE A 28 7.95 0.46 34.31
N ASP A 29 9.13 0.62 33.70
CA ASP A 29 9.41 1.75 32.81
C ASP A 29 8.50 1.69 31.58
N LEU A 30 8.37 0.52 30.95
CA LEU A 30 7.51 0.33 29.80
C LEU A 30 6.02 0.55 30.11
N PHE A 31 5.54 0.04 31.26
CA PHE A 31 4.13 0.21 31.64
C PHE A 31 3.78 1.65 31.98
N LEU A 32 4.67 2.38 32.66
CA LEU A 32 4.51 3.82 32.92
C LEU A 32 4.50 4.63 31.62
N GLU A 33 5.36 4.29 30.66
CA GLU A 33 5.41 4.93 29.35
C GLU A 33 4.14 4.67 28.53
N GLU A 34 3.68 3.41 28.45
CA GLU A 34 2.57 3.04 27.58
C GLU A 34 1.18 3.36 28.18
N ALA A 35 1.01 3.29 29.51
CA ALA A 35 -0.28 3.52 30.18
C ALA A 35 -0.46 4.95 30.71
N GLY A 36 0.63 5.64 31.05
CA GLY A 36 0.59 6.93 31.74
C GLY A 36 0.20 6.84 33.22
N GLU A 37 0.55 7.86 33.98
CA GLU A 37 0.48 7.86 35.46
C GLU A 37 -0.93 7.58 36.02
N THR A 38 -1.97 8.11 35.36
CA THR A 38 -3.36 7.94 35.81
C THR A 38 -3.83 6.49 35.73
N LEU A 39 -3.65 5.82 34.59
CA LEU A 39 -4.06 4.42 34.42
C LEU A 39 -3.21 3.47 35.27
N VAL A 40 -1.95 3.81 35.52
CA VAL A 40 -1.10 3.04 36.44
C VAL A 40 -1.61 3.14 37.88
N ALA A 41 -2.00 4.33 38.35
CA ALA A 41 -2.56 4.50 39.68
C ALA A 41 -3.87 3.69 39.83
N GLU A 42 -4.78 3.80 38.86
CA GLU A 42 -6.03 3.04 38.81
C GLU A 42 -5.77 1.52 38.81
N TYR A 43 -4.83 1.06 37.99
CA TYR A 43 -4.45 -0.36 37.92
C TYR A 43 -4.04 -0.88 39.31
N ILE A 44 -3.17 -0.17 40.03
CA ILE A 44 -2.65 -0.64 41.32
C ILE A 44 -3.78 -0.77 42.36
N GLU A 45 -4.69 0.19 42.39
CA GLU A 45 -5.83 0.19 43.32
C GLU A 45 -6.83 -0.92 42.99
N ASP A 46 -7.20 -1.05 41.72
CA ASP A 46 -8.14 -2.07 41.26
C ASP A 46 -7.56 -3.47 41.37
N PHE A 47 -6.25 -3.63 41.14
CA PHE A 47 -5.54 -4.90 41.28
C PHE A 47 -5.55 -5.40 42.72
N LYS A 48 -5.25 -4.51 43.67
CA LYS A 48 -5.31 -4.84 45.10
C LYS A 48 -6.75 -5.17 45.53
N SER A 49 -7.71 -4.32 45.16
CA SER A 49 -9.13 -4.55 45.43
C SER A 49 -9.65 -5.86 44.83
N PHE A 50 -9.11 -6.28 43.68
CA PHE A 50 -9.49 -7.54 43.05
C PHE A 50 -9.07 -8.76 43.88
N PHE A 51 -7.82 -8.81 44.37
CA PHE A 51 -7.37 -9.91 45.23
C PHE A 51 -8.07 -9.93 46.59
N ASP A 52 -8.33 -8.76 47.17
CA ASP A 52 -9.08 -8.64 48.43
C ASP A 52 -10.53 -9.17 48.30
N ALA A 53 -11.08 -9.18 47.08
CA ALA A 53 -12.44 -9.63 46.78
C ALA A 53 -12.54 -11.12 46.41
N LEU A 54 -11.43 -11.87 46.39
CA LEU A 54 -11.46 -13.29 46.08
C LEU A 54 -12.13 -14.12 47.20
N PRO A 55 -12.71 -15.29 46.87
CA PRO A 55 -13.31 -16.17 47.87
C PRO A 55 -12.32 -16.56 48.98
N LYS A 56 -12.79 -16.68 50.22
CA LYS A 56 -11.94 -17.04 51.37
C LYS A 56 -11.32 -18.44 51.26
N ASP A 57 -11.93 -19.30 50.45
CA ASP A 57 -11.45 -20.66 50.17
C ASP A 57 -10.53 -20.71 48.93
N SER A 58 -10.21 -19.56 48.33
CA SER A 58 -9.26 -19.47 47.23
C SER A 58 -7.81 -19.72 47.72
N PRO A 59 -6.86 -19.96 46.81
CA PRO A 59 -5.47 -20.23 47.15
C PRO A 59 -4.82 -19.14 48.03
N ASN A 60 -3.66 -19.42 48.64
CA ASN A 60 -2.97 -18.37 49.40
C ASN A 60 -2.40 -17.28 48.48
N ALA A 61 -2.04 -16.13 49.04
CA ALA A 61 -1.57 -14.96 48.27
C ALA A 61 -0.40 -15.28 47.31
N THR A 62 0.54 -16.15 47.71
CA THR A 62 1.66 -16.57 46.86
C THR A 62 1.21 -17.39 45.64
N GLN A 63 0.16 -18.21 45.80
CA GLN A 63 -0.43 -18.97 44.71
C GLN A 63 -1.29 -18.09 43.79
N HIS A 64 -1.96 -17.07 44.34
CA HIS A 64 -2.67 -16.06 43.55
C HIS A 64 -1.76 -15.32 42.58
N GLU A 65 -0.62 -14.82 43.08
CA GLU A 65 0.39 -14.14 42.27
C GLU A 65 0.95 -15.07 41.19
N SER A 66 1.28 -16.32 41.56
CA SER A 66 1.80 -17.31 40.61
C SER A 66 0.81 -17.64 39.49
N CYS A 67 -0.48 -17.76 39.80
CA CYS A 67 -1.51 -18.02 38.79
C CYS A 67 -1.72 -16.81 37.87
N TRP A 68 -1.67 -15.60 38.45
CA TRP A 68 -1.79 -14.37 37.69
C TRP A 68 -0.62 -14.18 36.73
N ASP A 69 0.61 -14.35 37.20
CA ASP A 69 1.80 -14.23 36.38
C ASP A 69 1.83 -15.28 35.27
N ALA A 70 1.43 -16.53 35.55
CA ALA A 70 1.30 -17.58 34.54
C ALA A 70 0.36 -17.19 33.39
N PHE A 71 -0.74 -16.50 33.70
CA PHE A 71 -1.66 -15.99 32.70
C PHE A 71 -1.08 -14.78 31.93
N ILE A 72 -0.48 -13.83 32.64
CA ILE A 72 0.15 -12.63 32.06
C ILE A 72 1.24 -12.99 31.06
N VAL A 73 2.08 -13.99 31.38
CA VAL A 73 3.14 -14.48 30.48
C VAL A 73 2.63 -15.50 29.44
N ARG A 74 1.31 -15.64 29.28
CA ARG A 74 0.64 -16.48 28.27
C ARG A 74 0.96 -17.98 28.38
N SER A 75 1.33 -18.45 29.58
CA SER A 75 1.58 -19.88 29.85
C SER A 75 0.32 -20.65 30.25
N ALA A 76 -0.77 -19.93 30.54
CA ALA A 76 -2.09 -20.48 30.83
C ALA A 76 -3.18 -19.64 30.17
N ASP A 77 -4.36 -20.24 29.95
CA ASP A 77 -5.53 -19.56 29.38
C ASP A 77 -6.45 -18.97 30.46
N PHE A 78 -7.48 -18.23 30.03
CA PHE A 78 -8.35 -17.51 30.95
C PHE A 78 -9.31 -18.45 31.72
N GLU A 79 -9.71 -19.57 31.12
CA GLU A 79 -10.53 -20.57 31.80
C GLU A 79 -9.74 -21.23 32.94
N TRP A 80 -8.45 -21.51 32.74
CA TRP A 80 -7.54 -21.99 33.77
C TRP A 80 -7.40 -20.97 34.91
N LEU A 81 -7.13 -19.69 34.60
CA LEU A 81 -7.02 -18.64 35.61
C LEU A 81 -8.28 -18.55 36.47
N THR A 82 -9.45 -18.52 35.84
CA THR A 82 -10.73 -18.37 36.55
C THR A 82 -11.07 -19.58 37.41
N THR A 83 -10.61 -20.78 37.01
CA THR A 83 -10.72 -22.00 37.80
C THR A 83 -9.80 -21.94 39.01
N MET A 84 -8.53 -21.56 38.83
CA MET A 84 -7.53 -21.52 39.91
C MET A 84 -7.83 -20.44 40.95
N LEU A 85 -8.43 -19.32 40.53
CA LEU A 85 -8.87 -18.25 41.44
C LEU A 85 -10.27 -18.45 42.03
N TYR A 86 -10.95 -19.56 41.70
CA TYR A 86 -12.31 -19.88 42.18
C TYR A 86 -13.36 -18.83 41.80
N ILE A 87 -13.18 -18.16 40.65
CA ILE A 87 -14.07 -17.09 40.15
C ILE A 87 -14.87 -17.52 38.91
N ARG A 88 -14.88 -18.81 38.55
CA ARG A 88 -15.51 -19.32 37.32
C ARG A 88 -16.98 -18.92 37.16
N ASP A 89 -17.72 -18.90 38.27
CA ASP A 89 -19.16 -18.58 38.31
C ASP A 89 -19.44 -17.11 38.68
N ASP A 90 -18.41 -16.31 38.98
CA ASP A 90 -18.55 -14.88 39.29
C ASP A 90 -18.27 -14.02 38.05
N SER A 91 -19.34 -13.67 37.34
CA SER A 91 -19.25 -12.85 36.12
C SER A 91 -18.61 -11.47 36.33
N ASN A 92 -18.72 -10.88 37.53
CA ASN A 92 -18.16 -9.56 37.80
C ASN A 92 -16.65 -9.65 38.04
N LEU A 93 -16.20 -10.60 38.86
CA LEU A 93 -14.78 -10.86 39.09
C LEU A 93 -14.08 -11.32 37.81
N LYS A 94 -14.72 -12.15 36.97
CA LYS A 94 -14.18 -12.50 35.64
C LYS A 94 -13.95 -11.27 34.77
N ARG A 95 -14.94 -10.39 34.68
CA ARG A 95 -14.81 -9.16 33.88
C ARG A 95 -13.71 -8.23 34.42
N ARG A 96 -13.57 -8.11 35.74
CA ARG A 96 -12.49 -7.33 36.37
C ARG A 96 -11.11 -7.94 36.09
N ALA A 97 -10.96 -9.27 36.26
CA ALA A 97 -9.73 -9.98 35.96
C ALA A 97 -9.30 -9.78 34.49
N LEU A 98 -10.26 -9.91 33.55
CA LEU A 98 -10.01 -9.70 32.13
C LEU A 98 -9.49 -8.28 31.84
N LYS A 99 -10.13 -7.26 32.41
CA LYS A 99 -9.73 -5.85 32.21
C LYS A 99 -8.36 -5.54 32.80
N LEU A 100 -8.09 -6.01 34.01
CA LEU A 100 -6.81 -5.82 34.68
C LEU A 100 -5.67 -6.49 33.90
N ALA A 101 -5.86 -7.74 33.46
CA ALA A 101 -4.87 -8.43 32.66
C ALA A 101 -4.66 -7.76 31.29
N PHE A 102 -5.75 -7.27 30.68
CA PHE A 102 -5.66 -6.55 29.41
C PHE A 102 -4.90 -5.23 29.55
N LEU A 103 -5.18 -4.44 30.60
CA LEU A 103 -4.45 -3.21 30.89
C LEU A 103 -2.96 -3.48 31.12
N ARG A 104 -2.61 -4.56 31.84
CA ARG A 104 -1.21 -4.94 32.10
C ARG A 104 -0.44 -5.33 30.84
N ASN A 105 -1.05 -6.08 29.92
CA ASN A 105 -0.34 -6.59 28.73
C ASN A 105 -0.46 -5.65 27.51
N HIS A 106 -1.53 -4.87 27.43
CA HIS A 106 -1.89 -4.06 26.26
C HIS A 106 -2.44 -2.68 26.67
N PRO A 107 -1.70 -1.89 27.48
CA PRO A 107 -2.17 -0.61 28.02
C PRO A 107 -2.56 0.41 26.95
N GLN A 108 -1.80 0.48 25.86
CA GLN A 108 -2.04 1.39 24.73
C GLN A 108 -3.39 1.15 24.02
N PHE A 109 -4.00 -0.02 24.23
CA PHE A 109 -5.30 -0.39 23.67
C PHE A 109 -6.45 -0.31 24.68
N TYR A 110 -6.17 -0.11 25.98
CA TYR A 110 -7.17 -0.26 27.05
C TYR A 110 -8.32 0.75 26.97
N VAL A 111 -8.00 2.00 26.61
CA VAL A 111 -8.98 3.10 26.53
C VAL A 111 -9.70 3.18 25.19
N LYS A 112 -9.39 2.29 24.24
CA LYS A 112 -9.96 2.32 22.88
C LYS A 112 -11.38 1.75 22.90
N PRO A 113 -12.42 2.54 22.59
CA PRO A 113 -13.82 2.10 22.70
C PRO A 113 -14.19 0.95 21.76
N GLU A 114 -13.41 0.73 20.70
CA GLU A 114 -13.59 -0.34 19.72
C GLU A 114 -13.18 -1.72 20.26
N ILE A 115 -12.37 -1.76 21.32
CA ILE A 115 -11.86 -3.01 21.91
C ILE A 115 -12.89 -3.54 22.92
N ASN A 116 -13.68 -4.53 22.51
CA ASN A 116 -14.64 -5.20 23.39
C ASN A 116 -14.02 -6.37 24.18
N SER A 117 -14.73 -6.86 25.20
CA SER A 117 -14.27 -7.96 26.07
C SER A 117 -13.88 -9.24 25.30
N LYS A 118 -14.56 -9.56 24.18
CA LYS A 118 -14.22 -10.74 23.37
C LYS A 118 -12.87 -10.56 22.68
N MET A 119 -12.55 -9.35 22.24
CA MET A 119 -11.25 -9.03 21.64
C MET A 119 -10.14 -9.00 22.69
N MET A 120 -10.40 -8.42 23.87
CA MET A 120 -9.45 -8.44 24.98
C MET A 120 -9.05 -9.88 25.33
N LEU A 121 -10.04 -10.78 25.42
CA LEU A 121 -9.80 -12.19 25.70
C LEU A 121 -8.97 -12.87 24.61
N ARG A 122 -9.34 -12.71 23.34
CA ARG A 122 -8.59 -13.29 22.21
C ARG A 122 -7.15 -12.78 22.14
N ALA A 123 -6.91 -11.51 22.49
CA ALA A 123 -5.58 -10.94 22.52
C ALA A 123 -4.75 -11.52 23.68
N LEU A 124 -5.34 -11.68 24.86
CA LEU A 124 -4.66 -12.28 26.02
C LEU A 124 -4.35 -13.78 25.81
N GLU A 125 -5.23 -14.51 25.13
CA GLU A 125 -5.05 -15.94 24.81
C GLU A 125 -4.17 -16.19 23.57
N ALA A 126 -3.70 -15.14 22.90
CA ALA A 126 -2.79 -15.29 21.78
C ALA A 126 -1.44 -15.88 22.23
N LYS A 127 -0.78 -16.65 21.36
CA LYS A 127 0.46 -17.36 21.71
C LYS A 127 1.66 -16.43 21.89
N THR A 128 1.61 -15.25 21.29
CA THR A 128 2.69 -14.25 21.33
C THR A 128 2.11 -12.84 21.40
N ASP A 129 2.87 -11.88 21.93
CA ASP A 129 2.47 -10.47 21.93
C ASP A 129 2.28 -9.91 20.53
N GLN A 130 3.04 -10.39 19.55
CA GLN A 130 2.88 -9.97 18.16
C GLN A 130 1.54 -10.44 17.58
N GLU A 131 1.11 -11.67 17.91
CA GLU A 131 -0.21 -12.18 17.51
C GLU A 131 -1.33 -11.42 18.20
N ALA A 132 -1.18 -11.12 19.50
CA ALA A 132 -2.13 -10.32 20.27
C ALA A 132 -2.30 -8.91 19.70
N ARG A 133 -1.19 -8.21 19.45
CA ARG A 133 -1.19 -6.88 18.81
C ARG A 133 -1.86 -6.94 17.44
N THR A 134 -1.58 -7.98 16.65
CA THR A 134 -2.25 -8.18 15.34
C THR A 134 -3.75 -8.34 15.50
N ILE A 135 -4.25 -9.09 16.48
CA ILE A 135 -5.69 -9.24 16.76
C ILE A 135 -6.33 -7.91 17.14
N LEU A 136 -5.67 -7.11 17.99
CA LEU A 136 -6.17 -5.83 18.46
C LEU A 136 -6.16 -4.77 17.35
N GLU A 137 -5.09 -4.71 16.57
CA GLU A 137 -5.00 -3.87 15.37
C GLU A 137 -6.06 -4.27 14.33
N ILE A 138 -6.27 -5.57 14.10
CA ILE A 138 -7.34 -6.07 13.22
C ILE A 138 -8.71 -5.65 13.74
N GLY A 139 -8.98 -5.76 15.03
CA GLY A 139 -10.30 -5.40 15.56
C GLY A 139 -10.57 -3.90 15.57
N LEU A 140 -9.55 -3.06 15.77
CA LEU A 140 -9.63 -1.62 15.48
C LEU A 140 -9.97 -1.36 14.00
N LEU A 141 -9.41 -2.17 13.09
CA LEU A 141 -9.71 -2.13 11.65
C LEU A 141 -11.07 -2.76 11.28
N GLN A 142 -11.71 -3.54 12.16
CA GLN A 142 -13.05 -4.08 11.94
C GLN A 142 -14.14 -3.07 12.34
N ALA A 143 -13.90 -2.28 13.39
CA ALA A 143 -14.75 -1.14 13.73
C ALA A 143 -14.82 -0.08 12.61
N SER A 144 -13.75 0.04 11.80
CA SER A 144 -13.74 0.86 10.58
C SER A 144 -14.39 0.20 9.35
N GLY A 145 -14.78 -1.07 9.43
CA GLY A 145 -15.42 -1.81 8.33
C GLY A 145 -16.77 -1.22 7.89
N SER A 146 -17.51 -0.60 8.81
CA SER A 146 -18.77 0.12 8.50
C SER A 146 -18.53 1.33 7.60
N ILE A 147 -17.48 2.11 7.86
CA ILE A 147 -17.12 3.28 7.05
C ILE A 147 -16.50 2.86 5.73
N LEU A 148 -15.66 1.81 5.71
CA LEU A 148 -15.16 1.24 4.46
C LEU A 148 -16.32 0.79 3.55
N SER A 149 -17.40 0.25 4.12
CA SER A 149 -18.60 -0.12 3.36
C SER A 149 -19.29 1.10 2.72
N LYS A 150 -19.36 2.24 3.43
CA LYS A 150 -19.91 3.51 2.90
C LYS A 150 -19.05 4.08 1.77
N GLY A 151 -17.73 3.94 1.87
CA GLY A 151 -16.80 4.31 0.80
C GLY A 151 -17.10 3.58 -0.51
N TYR A 152 -17.59 2.35 -0.44
CA TYR A 152 -18.04 1.62 -1.63
C TYR A 152 -19.40 2.05 -2.17
N ASP A 153 -20.28 2.65 -1.36
CA ASP A 153 -21.57 3.17 -1.80
C ASP A 153 -21.47 4.64 -2.28
N SER A 154 -20.32 5.28 -2.07
CA SER A 154 -20.00 6.63 -2.52
C SER A 154 -20.15 6.80 -4.05
N PRO A 155 -20.48 8.01 -4.54
CA PRO A 155 -20.55 8.29 -5.97
C PRO A 155 -19.31 7.82 -6.73
N PHE A 156 -19.49 7.12 -7.84
CA PHE A 156 -18.38 6.72 -8.71
C PHE A 156 -17.91 7.94 -9.51
N LEU A 157 -16.68 8.40 -9.24
CA LEU A 157 -16.11 9.56 -9.90
C LEU A 157 -15.45 9.18 -11.24
N ARG A 158 -15.45 10.12 -12.19
CA ARG A 158 -14.73 10.02 -13.48
C ARG A 158 -15.06 8.75 -14.29
N SER A 159 -16.34 8.36 -14.31
CA SER A 159 -16.82 7.16 -15.04
C SER A 159 -16.47 7.18 -16.54
N ASP A 160 -16.41 8.36 -17.14
CA ASP A 160 -16.05 8.59 -18.54
C ASP A 160 -14.61 8.16 -18.88
N ILE A 161 -13.64 8.37 -17.99
CA ILE A 161 -12.24 7.99 -18.22
C ILE A 161 -11.88 6.60 -17.66
N ILE A 162 -12.68 6.06 -16.73
CA ILE A 162 -12.40 4.76 -16.10
C ILE A 162 -13.23 3.63 -16.72
N VAL A 163 -14.54 3.81 -16.85
CA VAL A 163 -15.47 2.73 -17.22
C VAL A 163 -15.56 2.58 -18.73
N GLN A 164 -15.69 3.69 -19.47
CA GLN A 164 -15.88 3.64 -20.92
C GLN A 164 -14.72 2.99 -21.69
N PRO A 165 -13.43 3.26 -21.37
CA PRO A 165 -12.32 2.59 -22.05
C PRO A 165 -12.34 1.08 -21.85
N ILE A 166 -12.65 0.62 -20.63
CA ILE A 166 -12.68 -0.81 -20.32
C ILE A 166 -13.87 -1.51 -20.99
N LEU A 167 -15.05 -0.87 -21.02
CA LEU A 167 -16.19 -1.37 -21.79
C LEU A 167 -15.88 -1.45 -23.29
N LYS A 168 -15.10 -0.49 -23.83
CA LYS A 168 -14.64 -0.53 -25.23
C LYS A 168 -13.69 -1.70 -25.47
N THR A 169 -12.71 -1.92 -24.59
CA THR A 169 -11.79 -3.08 -24.67
C THR A 169 -12.55 -4.40 -24.63
N LEU A 170 -13.48 -4.58 -23.68
CA LEU A 170 -14.31 -5.79 -23.58
C LEU A 170 -15.16 -6.01 -24.84
N ASN A 171 -15.68 -4.93 -25.42
CA ASN A 171 -16.43 -4.96 -26.67
C ASN A 171 -15.57 -5.40 -27.86
N ASP A 172 -14.34 -4.90 -27.95
CA ASP A 172 -13.40 -5.29 -28.99
C ASP A 172 -12.94 -6.74 -28.82
N TYR A 173 -12.72 -7.21 -27.59
CA TYR A 173 -12.42 -8.62 -27.30
C TYR A 173 -13.59 -9.53 -27.67
N THR A 174 -14.81 -9.14 -27.32
CA THR A 174 -16.02 -9.93 -27.66
C THR A 174 -16.23 -10.03 -29.18
N LYS A 175 -15.88 -9.00 -29.96
CA LYS A 175 -15.91 -9.02 -31.43
C LYS A 175 -14.85 -9.94 -32.04
N LYS A 176 -13.67 -9.98 -31.42
CA LYS A 176 -12.54 -10.81 -31.88
C LYS A 176 -12.71 -12.28 -31.52
N TRP A 177 -13.56 -12.60 -30.55
CA TRP A 177 -13.77 -13.98 -30.08
C TRP A 177 -14.12 -14.94 -31.22
N LYS A 178 -13.18 -15.86 -31.47
CA LYS A 178 -13.36 -17.02 -32.34
C LYS A 178 -12.59 -18.20 -31.71
N PRO A 179 -13.23 -19.39 -31.58
CA PRO A 179 -12.55 -20.58 -31.02
C PRO A 179 -11.33 -21.06 -31.82
N SER A 180 -11.12 -20.55 -33.04
CA SER A 180 -9.95 -20.83 -33.89
C SER A 180 -8.74 -19.98 -33.55
N ASP A 181 -8.96 -18.80 -32.98
CA ASP A 181 -7.95 -17.75 -32.83
C ASP A 181 -7.60 -17.57 -31.34
N TYR A 182 -8.60 -17.73 -30.46
CA TYR A 182 -8.48 -17.57 -29.02
C TYR A 182 -8.92 -18.82 -28.26
N ASP A 183 -8.39 -18.97 -27.06
CA ASP A 183 -8.69 -20.11 -26.18
C ASP A 183 -10.12 -20.16 -25.65
N ALA A 184 -10.62 -19.02 -25.17
CA ALA A 184 -11.95 -18.88 -24.60
C ALA A 184 -12.32 -17.37 -24.53
N PRO A 185 -13.61 -17.02 -24.43
CA PRO A 185 -14.07 -15.63 -24.38
C PRO A 185 -13.90 -15.05 -22.97
N TYR A 186 -12.66 -14.93 -22.49
CA TYR A 186 -12.35 -14.32 -21.20
C TYR A 186 -11.09 -13.45 -21.23
N ALA A 187 -10.98 -12.53 -20.28
CA ALA A 187 -9.76 -11.80 -19.98
C ALA A 187 -9.60 -11.65 -18.47
N THR A 188 -8.38 -11.33 -18.01
CA THR A 188 -8.13 -11.06 -16.59
C THR A 188 -8.16 -9.56 -16.33
N LEU A 189 -8.88 -9.13 -15.28
CA LEU A 189 -8.84 -7.77 -14.75
C LEU A 189 -7.91 -7.75 -13.54
N MET A 190 -6.71 -7.20 -13.73
CA MET A 190 -5.63 -7.18 -12.75
C MET A 190 -5.44 -5.80 -12.13
N GLY A 191 -4.82 -5.76 -10.96
CA GLY A 191 -4.43 -4.51 -10.30
C GLY A 191 -4.33 -4.70 -8.79
N PRO A 192 -3.58 -3.85 -8.07
CA PRO A 192 -3.40 -4.02 -6.63
C PRO A 192 -4.72 -4.02 -5.86
N SER A 193 -4.69 -4.52 -4.63
CA SER A 193 -5.75 -4.22 -3.66
C SER A 193 -5.98 -2.71 -3.61
N MET A 194 -7.23 -2.26 -3.42
CA MET A 194 -7.59 -0.83 -3.32
C MET A 194 -7.60 -0.02 -4.62
N SER A 195 -7.21 -0.61 -5.76
CA SER A 195 -7.36 0.02 -7.09
C SER A 195 -8.80 0.20 -7.57
N GLY A 196 -9.77 -0.39 -6.87
CA GLY A 196 -11.20 -0.23 -7.18
C GLY A 196 -11.77 -1.26 -8.19
N LYS A 197 -11.05 -2.37 -8.47
CA LYS A 197 -11.50 -3.42 -9.41
C LYS A 197 -12.96 -3.86 -9.22
N THR A 198 -13.33 -4.26 -8.01
CA THR A 198 -14.71 -4.67 -7.68
C THR A 198 -15.70 -3.55 -7.95
N ARG A 199 -15.38 -2.32 -7.54
CA ARG A 199 -16.25 -1.15 -7.72
C ARG A 199 -16.41 -0.80 -9.21
N LEU A 200 -15.36 -0.97 -10.01
CA LEU A 200 -15.42 -0.85 -11.47
C LEU A 200 -16.37 -1.89 -12.09
N VAL A 201 -16.30 -3.16 -11.67
CA VAL A 201 -17.24 -4.20 -12.15
C VAL A 201 -18.68 -3.87 -11.79
N MET A 202 -18.91 -3.36 -10.59
CA MET A 202 -20.23 -2.87 -10.17
C MET A 202 -20.68 -1.68 -11.02
N GLU A 203 -19.81 -0.75 -11.37
CA GLU A 203 -20.16 0.39 -12.22
C GLU A 203 -20.46 -0.03 -13.66
N MET A 204 -19.71 -1.00 -14.21
CA MET A 204 -20.00 -1.58 -15.53
C MET A 204 -21.41 -2.19 -15.61
N SER A 205 -21.97 -2.67 -14.49
CA SER A 205 -23.33 -3.22 -14.42
C SER A 205 -24.43 -2.19 -14.72
N GLN A 206 -24.12 -0.90 -14.73
CA GLN A 206 -25.06 0.14 -15.17
C GLN A 206 -25.15 0.24 -16.70
N HIS A 207 -24.17 -0.34 -17.42
CA HIS A 207 -24.04 -0.24 -18.87
C HIS A 207 -24.31 -1.56 -19.60
N ILE A 208 -24.00 -2.70 -18.98
CA ILE A 208 -24.22 -4.05 -19.49
C ILE A 208 -24.76 -4.97 -18.40
N CYS A 209 -25.25 -6.15 -18.76
CA CYS A 209 -25.66 -7.14 -17.77
C CYS A 209 -24.41 -7.79 -17.17
N VAL A 210 -24.22 -7.66 -15.87
CA VAL A 210 -23.09 -8.27 -15.14
C VAL A 210 -23.62 -9.34 -14.20
N VAL A 211 -23.12 -10.57 -14.35
CA VAL A 211 -23.25 -11.64 -13.36
C VAL A 211 -21.96 -11.64 -12.53
N HIS A 212 -21.97 -11.01 -11.36
CA HIS A 212 -20.79 -10.94 -10.50
C HIS A 212 -20.87 -11.99 -9.41
N VAL A 213 -19.80 -12.76 -9.23
CA VAL A 213 -19.69 -13.80 -8.21
C VAL A 213 -18.34 -13.67 -7.49
N CYS A 214 -18.37 -13.40 -6.18
CA CYS A 214 -17.18 -13.30 -5.35
C CYS A 214 -16.83 -14.66 -4.73
N LEU A 215 -15.64 -15.18 -5.05
CA LEU A 215 -15.18 -16.52 -4.68
C LEU A 215 -14.34 -16.56 -3.40
N ARG A 216 -14.24 -15.45 -2.64
CA ARG A 216 -13.47 -15.32 -1.39
C ARG A 216 -13.76 -16.45 -0.41
N ALA A 217 -12.74 -16.97 0.29
CA ALA A 217 -12.91 -18.01 1.31
C ALA A 217 -13.96 -17.67 2.39
N PRO A 218 -14.65 -18.66 2.98
CA PRO A 218 -15.60 -18.42 4.07
C PRO A 218 -14.90 -17.99 5.36
N ASP A 219 -15.55 -17.15 6.15
CA ASP A 219 -15.02 -16.56 7.41
C ASP A 219 -14.62 -17.60 8.48
N SER A 220 -15.08 -18.85 8.36
CA SER A 220 -14.84 -19.94 9.31
C SER A 220 -13.51 -20.68 9.11
N ASP A 221 -12.89 -20.58 7.94
CA ASP A 221 -11.73 -21.41 7.57
C ASP A 221 -10.44 -20.68 7.90
N GLY A 222 -10.06 -20.68 9.19
CA GLY A 222 -8.87 -20.01 9.76
C GLY A 222 -7.48 -20.39 9.20
N GLY A 223 -7.41 -20.90 7.96
CA GLY A 223 -6.21 -21.25 7.20
C GLY A 223 -5.88 -20.34 6.00
N GLY A 224 -6.65 -19.28 5.73
CA GLY A 224 -6.21 -18.20 4.84
C GLY A 224 -5.25 -17.26 5.58
N SER A 225 -4.18 -16.78 4.93
CA SER A 225 -3.29 -15.76 5.50
C SER A 225 -4.13 -14.62 6.10
N ARG A 226 -4.07 -14.45 7.43
CA ARG A 226 -4.85 -13.53 8.28
C ARG A 226 -4.77 -12.04 7.89
N LEU A 227 -4.16 -11.71 6.76
CA LEU A 227 -4.09 -10.37 6.16
C LEU A 227 -4.87 -10.23 4.83
N GLN A 228 -5.50 -11.28 4.29
CA GLN A 228 -6.41 -11.12 3.15
C GLN A 228 -7.82 -10.64 3.57
N ASP A 229 -8.12 -10.65 4.87
CA ASP A 229 -9.47 -10.42 5.41
C ASP A 229 -9.79 -8.98 5.80
N PHE A 230 -8.89 -8.01 5.58
CA PHE A 230 -9.01 -6.62 6.08
C PHE A 230 -10.23 -5.82 5.62
N THR A 231 -11.10 -6.35 4.77
CA THR A 231 -12.34 -5.63 4.45
C THR A 231 -13.59 -6.50 4.43
N GLY A 232 -13.53 -7.83 4.27
CA GLY A 232 -14.76 -8.62 4.07
C GLY A 232 -15.62 -8.19 2.85
N TYR A 233 -15.16 -7.23 2.04
CA TYR A 233 -15.91 -6.66 0.92
C TYR A 233 -15.20 -6.91 -0.44
N PRO A 234 -15.93 -7.23 -1.52
CA PRO A 234 -17.36 -7.59 -1.52
C PRO A 234 -17.58 -8.91 -0.75
N PRO A 235 -18.76 -9.14 -0.15
CA PRO A 235 -19.06 -10.39 0.55
C PRO A 235 -18.97 -11.59 -0.39
N ARG A 236 -18.68 -12.78 0.17
CA ARG A 236 -18.70 -14.03 -0.58
C ARG A 236 -20.11 -14.27 -1.15
N SER A 237 -20.18 -14.60 -2.43
CA SER A 237 -21.43 -14.96 -3.10
C SER A 237 -21.92 -16.34 -2.66
N ALA A 238 -23.23 -16.52 -2.45
CA ALA A 238 -23.79 -17.85 -2.18
C ALA A 238 -23.47 -18.86 -3.30
N LEU A 239 -23.39 -18.41 -4.56
CA LEU A 239 -23.04 -19.27 -5.70
C LEU A 239 -21.58 -19.77 -5.65
N ALA A 240 -20.71 -19.14 -4.86
CA ALA A 240 -19.31 -19.53 -4.77
C ALA A 240 -19.10 -20.94 -4.19
N GLU A 241 -19.99 -21.42 -3.33
CA GLU A 241 -19.96 -22.79 -2.80
C GLU A 241 -20.18 -23.84 -3.89
N HIS A 242 -20.99 -23.50 -4.90
CA HIS A 242 -21.30 -24.38 -6.02
C HIS A 242 -20.23 -24.32 -7.12
N ILE A 243 -19.60 -23.17 -7.32
CA ILE A 243 -18.48 -23.02 -8.25
C ILE A 243 -17.24 -23.76 -7.73
N LEU A 244 -16.92 -23.60 -6.44
CA LEU A 244 -15.72 -24.20 -5.82
C LEU A 244 -15.95 -25.65 -5.34
N MET A 245 -16.97 -26.35 -5.87
CA MET A 245 -17.30 -27.71 -5.44
C MET A 245 -16.35 -28.75 -6.06
N GLU A 246 -15.59 -29.46 -5.22
CA GLU A 246 -14.54 -30.39 -5.67
C GLU A 246 -15.00 -31.87 -5.76
N ASP A 247 -16.07 -32.26 -5.05
CA ASP A 247 -16.49 -33.67 -4.88
C ASP A 247 -17.56 -34.13 -5.89
N ARG A 248 -17.27 -34.02 -7.20
CA ARG A 248 -18.21 -34.46 -8.27
C ARG A 248 -17.55 -35.41 -9.25
N LYS A 249 -18.21 -36.55 -9.50
CA LYS A 249 -17.75 -37.61 -10.43
C LYS A 249 -17.58 -37.14 -11.88
N ASP A 250 -18.36 -36.14 -12.32
CA ASP A 250 -18.25 -35.53 -13.66
C ASP A 250 -18.32 -34.01 -13.53
N ILE A 251 -17.14 -33.42 -13.29
CA ILE A 251 -17.00 -31.97 -13.09
C ILE A 251 -17.29 -31.18 -14.37
N ASN A 252 -17.00 -31.76 -15.54
CA ASN A 252 -17.23 -31.14 -16.84
C ASN A 252 -18.72 -31.01 -17.14
N ALA A 253 -19.50 -32.09 -16.97
CA ALA A 253 -20.95 -32.03 -17.14
C ALA A 253 -21.60 -31.09 -16.11
N TYR A 254 -21.07 -31.07 -14.88
CA TYR A 254 -21.52 -30.16 -13.84
C TYR A 254 -21.30 -28.70 -14.23
N TYR A 255 -20.09 -28.30 -14.63
CA TYR A 255 -19.79 -26.93 -15.05
C TYR A 255 -20.60 -26.51 -16.28
N LYS A 256 -20.77 -27.39 -17.27
CA LYS A 256 -21.68 -27.12 -18.42
C LYS A 256 -23.10 -26.84 -17.96
N SER A 257 -23.63 -27.63 -17.02
CA SER A 257 -24.96 -27.43 -16.43
C SER A 257 -25.05 -26.12 -15.65
N LEU A 258 -24.05 -25.83 -14.82
CA LEU A 258 -23.99 -24.64 -13.98
C LEU A 258 -23.96 -23.36 -14.83
N ILE A 259 -23.02 -23.25 -15.79
CA ILE A 259 -22.91 -22.08 -16.68
C ILE A 259 -24.16 -21.92 -17.53
N ALA A 260 -24.71 -23.01 -18.08
CA ALA A 260 -25.97 -22.93 -18.83
C ALA A 260 -27.14 -22.43 -17.97
N SER A 261 -27.21 -22.85 -16.70
CA SER A 261 -28.25 -22.41 -15.77
C SER A 261 -28.12 -20.93 -15.41
N ILE A 262 -26.90 -20.46 -15.16
CA ILE A 262 -26.62 -19.02 -14.96
C ILE A 262 -27.14 -18.20 -16.15
N LEU A 263 -26.81 -18.60 -17.38
CA LEU A 263 -27.25 -17.90 -18.58
C LEU A 263 -28.77 -18.02 -18.81
N GLN A 264 -29.37 -19.15 -18.44
CA GLN A 264 -30.82 -19.33 -18.54
C GLN A 264 -31.58 -18.45 -17.53
N VAL A 265 -31.07 -18.28 -16.31
CA VAL A 265 -31.65 -17.35 -15.32
C VAL A 265 -31.59 -15.92 -15.82
N VAL A 266 -30.47 -15.50 -16.43
CA VAL A 266 -30.37 -14.20 -17.11
C VAL A 266 -31.46 -14.06 -18.17
N ALA A 267 -31.64 -15.08 -19.02
CA ALA A 267 -32.64 -15.06 -20.08
C ALA A 267 -34.08 -14.97 -19.53
N ASN A 268 -34.40 -15.80 -18.54
CA ASN A 268 -35.70 -15.82 -17.90
C ASN A 268 -36.04 -14.48 -17.25
N PHE A 269 -35.07 -13.88 -16.54
CA PHE A 269 -35.26 -12.60 -15.88
C PHE A 269 -35.60 -11.49 -16.89
N PHE A 270 -34.79 -11.32 -17.93
CA PHE A 270 -35.02 -10.23 -18.89
C PHE A 270 -36.23 -10.45 -19.79
N ASN A 271 -36.64 -11.69 -20.05
CA ASN A 271 -37.88 -11.99 -20.80
C ASN A 271 -39.15 -11.72 -19.99
N GLN A 272 -39.08 -11.73 -18.65
CA GLN A 272 -40.21 -11.40 -17.77
C GLN A 272 -40.41 -9.88 -17.61
N GLN A 273 -39.39 -9.07 -17.92
CA GLN A 273 -39.50 -7.62 -17.89
C GLN A 273 -40.32 -7.08 -19.05
N ASP A 274 -40.99 -5.94 -18.84
CA ASP A 274 -41.68 -5.22 -19.90
C ASP A 274 -40.68 -4.75 -20.98
N PRO A 275 -40.85 -5.14 -22.26
CA PRO A 275 -40.02 -4.68 -23.36
C PRO A 275 -39.98 -3.15 -23.54
N GLY A 276 -41.00 -2.43 -23.06
CA GLY A 276 -41.08 -0.96 -23.08
C GLY A 276 -40.18 -0.27 -22.05
N MET A 277 -39.63 -0.99 -21.07
CA MET A 277 -38.73 -0.42 -20.08
C MET A 277 -37.42 0.09 -20.69
N LYS A 278 -36.94 1.25 -20.22
CA LYS A 278 -35.64 1.79 -20.64
C LYS A 278 -34.51 0.87 -20.17
N LYS A 279 -33.44 0.81 -20.98
CA LYS A 279 -32.22 0.03 -20.68
C LYS A 279 -31.74 0.19 -19.23
N LYS A 280 -31.63 1.44 -18.75
CA LYS A 280 -31.15 1.76 -17.40
C LYS A 280 -32.01 1.12 -16.30
N ASP A 281 -33.33 1.15 -16.47
CA ASP A 281 -34.28 0.60 -15.49
C ASP A 281 -34.26 -0.93 -15.48
N ARG A 282 -34.14 -1.54 -16.67
CA ARG A 282 -33.98 -3.00 -16.83
C ARG A 282 -32.73 -3.52 -16.12
N LEU A 283 -31.59 -2.85 -16.34
CA LEU A 283 -30.32 -3.19 -15.69
C LEU A 283 -30.35 -2.90 -14.19
N LYS A 284 -30.96 -1.80 -13.75
CA LYS A 284 -31.14 -1.52 -12.31
C LYS A 284 -31.91 -2.66 -11.63
N ALA A 285 -33.02 -3.11 -12.22
CA ALA A 285 -33.80 -4.21 -11.66
C ALA A 285 -32.98 -5.52 -11.59
N TRP A 286 -32.13 -5.79 -12.58
CA TRP A 286 -31.19 -6.92 -12.54
C TRP A 286 -30.17 -6.80 -11.40
N ASN A 287 -29.59 -5.61 -11.21
CA ASN A 287 -28.63 -5.34 -10.14
C ASN A 287 -29.26 -5.45 -8.75
N ASP A 288 -30.53 -5.04 -8.62
CA ASP A 288 -31.31 -5.20 -7.38
C ASP A 288 -31.64 -6.68 -7.12
N TYR A 289 -31.97 -7.46 -8.15
CA TYR A 289 -32.26 -8.90 -8.05
C TYR A 289 -31.04 -9.75 -7.68
N THR A 290 -29.87 -9.43 -8.25
CA THR A 290 -28.62 -10.17 -7.98
C THR A 290 -27.87 -9.67 -6.75
N GLU A 291 -28.31 -8.56 -6.15
CA GLU A 291 -27.69 -7.93 -4.97
C GLU A 291 -26.23 -7.47 -5.19
N VAL A 292 -25.70 -7.46 -6.43
CA VAL A 292 -24.28 -7.13 -6.71
C VAL A 292 -23.99 -5.64 -6.55
N ALA A 293 -24.79 -4.83 -7.24
CA ALA A 293 -24.62 -3.39 -7.38
C ALA A 293 -25.90 -2.65 -7.02
N SER A 294 -26.73 -3.26 -6.17
CA SER A 294 -27.96 -2.64 -5.70
C SER A 294 -27.62 -1.31 -5.03
N LEU A 295 -28.17 -0.22 -5.57
CA LEU A 295 -27.98 1.12 -5.03
C LEU A 295 -29.06 1.35 -3.97
N GLY A 296 -28.75 0.96 -2.72
CA GLY A 296 -29.51 1.40 -1.55
C GLY A 296 -30.72 0.57 -1.12
N THR A 297 -30.96 -0.63 -1.69
CA THR A 297 -32.07 -1.51 -1.25
C THR A 297 -31.69 -2.44 -0.10
N LEU A 298 -30.42 -2.82 0.02
CA LEU A 298 -29.89 -3.69 1.07
C LEU A 298 -28.53 -3.20 1.55
N ALA A 299 -28.28 -3.34 2.85
CA ALA A 299 -26.95 -3.13 3.42
C ALA A 299 -25.96 -4.11 2.78
N ARG A 300 -24.72 -3.68 2.58
CA ARG A 300 -23.75 -4.42 1.77
C ARG A 300 -23.32 -5.76 2.38
N SER A 301 -23.36 -5.87 3.71
CA SER A 301 -23.16 -7.13 4.46
C SER A 301 -24.22 -8.19 4.15
N ASP A 302 -25.42 -7.77 3.75
CA ASP A 302 -26.57 -8.64 3.61
C ASP A 302 -26.74 -9.15 2.17
N ARG A 303 -25.93 -8.62 1.24
CA ARG A 303 -25.91 -8.94 -0.19
C ARG A 303 -25.21 -10.28 -0.40
N THR A 304 -25.95 -11.37 -0.24
CA THR A 304 -25.44 -12.76 -0.29
C THR A 304 -25.80 -13.47 -1.59
N GLN A 305 -26.64 -12.87 -2.44
CA GLN A 305 -27.13 -13.39 -3.71
C GLN A 305 -27.96 -14.67 -3.58
N LYS A 306 -28.55 -14.92 -2.41
CA LYS A 306 -29.27 -16.18 -2.12
C LYS A 306 -30.39 -16.46 -3.11
N LYS A 307 -31.17 -15.43 -3.49
CA LYS A 307 -32.27 -15.59 -4.44
C LYS A 307 -31.77 -16.01 -5.82
N PHE A 308 -30.79 -15.28 -6.36
CA PHE A 308 -30.18 -15.61 -7.64
C PHE A 308 -29.59 -17.03 -7.64
N THR A 309 -28.86 -17.41 -6.58
CA THR A 309 -28.33 -18.76 -6.43
C THR A 309 -29.43 -19.82 -6.40
N GLY A 310 -30.52 -19.58 -5.65
CA GLY A 310 -31.67 -20.48 -5.61
C GLY A 310 -32.28 -20.74 -6.98
N ASP A 311 -32.49 -19.68 -7.77
CA ASP A 311 -33.05 -19.77 -9.13
C ASP A 311 -32.08 -20.52 -10.08
N VAL A 312 -30.76 -20.34 -9.93
CA VAL A 312 -29.75 -21.09 -10.69
C VAL A 312 -29.82 -22.58 -10.36
N LEU A 313 -29.92 -22.94 -9.08
CA LEU A 313 -30.03 -24.34 -8.66
C LEU A 313 -31.34 -24.99 -9.12
N GLU A 314 -32.45 -24.24 -9.09
CA GLU A 314 -33.73 -24.74 -9.62
C GLU A 314 -33.62 -25.03 -11.12
N GLU A 315 -32.99 -24.15 -11.90
CA GLU A 315 -32.70 -24.42 -13.32
C GLU A 315 -31.77 -25.64 -13.51
N MET A 316 -30.82 -25.88 -12.60
CA MET A 316 -29.96 -27.07 -12.65
C MET A 316 -30.73 -28.38 -12.54
N GLU A 317 -31.76 -28.43 -11.69
CA GLU A 317 -32.57 -29.63 -11.40
C GLU A 317 -33.63 -29.96 -12.47
N LYS A 318 -33.91 -29.05 -13.43
CA LYS A 318 -34.99 -29.24 -14.41
C LYS A 318 -34.73 -30.45 -15.34
N PRO A 319 -35.67 -31.44 -15.45
CA PRO A 319 -35.45 -32.71 -16.17
C PRO A 319 -35.24 -32.60 -17.68
N ARG A 320 -35.69 -31.51 -18.32
CA ARG A 320 -35.58 -31.27 -19.77
C ARG A 320 -34.13 -31.04 -20.24
N LEU A 321 -33.16 -31.04 -19.33
CA LEU A 321 -31.82 -30.47 -19.55
C LEU A 321 -30.67 -31.50 -19.50
N ARG A 322 -30.94 -32.77 -19.84
CA ARG A 322 -29.92 -33.85 -19.98
C ARG A 322 -29.25 -33.92 -21.37
N ASN A 323 -29.51 -32.95 -22.26
CA ASN A 323 -28.99 -32.92 -23.62
C ASN A 323 -27.62 -32.23 -23.74
N TYR A 324 -26.76 -32.77 -24.61
CA TYR A 324 -25.44 -32.21 -24.97
C TYR A 324 -25.48 -30.74 -25.46
N ASN A 325 -26.64 -30.21 -25.85
CA ASN A 325 -26.81 -28.86 -26.41
C ASN A 325 -27.25 -27.78 -25.39
N ARG A 326 -27.39 -28.10 -24.10
CA ARG A 326 -27.92 -27.21 -23.04
C ARG A 326 -27.27 -25.82 -23.01
N LEU A 327 -25.93 -25.77 -23.11
CA LEU A 327 -25.19 -24.51 -23.08
C LEU A 327 -25.52 -23.61 -24.28
N ASN A 328 -25.64 -24.19 -25.48
CA ASN A 328 -25.94 -23.43 -26.70
C ASN A 328 -27.36 -22.84 -26.67
N GLU A 329 -28.34 -23.60 -26.18
CA GLU A 329 -29.72 -23.12 -26.02
C GLU A 329 -29.79 -21.95 -25.04
N ALA A 330 -29.15 -22.08 -23.87
CA ALA A 330 -29.09 -21.03 -22.86
C ALA A 330 -28.36 -19.77 -23.37
N VAL A 331 -27.27 -19.94 -24.13
CA VAL A 331 -26.55 -18.84 -24.77
C VAL A 331 -27.43 -18.11 -25.79
N ILE A 332 -28.21 -18.83 -26.61
CA ILE A 332 -29.14 -18.22 -27.58
C ILE A 332 -30.26 -17.46 -26.84
N ALA A 333 -30.85 -18.06 -25.81
CA ALA A 333 -31.89 -17.43 -25.00
C ALA A 333 -31.37 -16.16 -24.31
N MET A 334 -30.17 -16.22 -23.72
CA MET A 334 -29.49 -15.07 -23.13
C MET A 334 -29.23 -14.00 -24.19
N SER A 335 -28.70 -14.37 -25.35
CA SER A 335 -28.35 -13.42 -26.41
C SER A 335 -29.58 -12.66 -26.92
N ASN A 336 -30.72 -13.35 -27.06
CA ASN A 336 -31.99 -12.77 -27.50
C ASN A 336 -32.62 -11.85 -26.45
N SER A 337 -32.69 -12.32 -25.20
CA SER A 337 -33.28 -11.55 -24.09
C SER A 337 -32.50 -10.27 -23.75
N THR A 338 -31.21 -10.22 -24.09
CA THR A 338 -30.31 -9.09 -23.79
C THR A 338 -30.04 -8.16 -24.99
N GLN A 339 -30.73 -8.33 -26.13
CA GLN A 339 -30.55 -7.49 -27.33
C GLN A 339 -30.77 -5.99 -27.07
N PHE A 340 -31.59 -5.63 -26.08
CA PHE A 340 -31.87 -4.24 -25.71
C PHE A 340 -30.66 -3.50 -25.11
N ILE A 341 -29.63 -4.22 -24.64
CA ILE A 341 -28.49 -3.63 -23.93
C ILE A 341 -27.62 -2.81 -24.89
N ASN A 342 -27.44 -3.25 -26.13
CA ASN A 342 -26.59 -2.53 -27.08
C ASN A 342 -27.00 -2.78 -28.53
N THR A 343 -27.38 -1.72 -29.24
CA THR A 343 -27.65 -1.73 -30.68
C THR A 343 -26.39 -1.52 -31.53
N GLY A 344 -25.26 -1.09 -30.93
CA GLY A 344 -23.98 -0.81 -31.64
C GLY A 344 -22.73 -1.51 -31.08
N SER A 345 -22.88 -2.41 -30.10
CA SER A 345 -21.76 -3.12 -29.46
C SER A 345 -22.06 -4.62 -29.32
N SER A 346 -21.02 -5.45 -29.28
CA SER A 346 -21.11 -6.91 -29.24
C SER A 346 -21.25 -7.46 -27.81
N THR A 347 -20.60 -6.89 -26.79
CA THR A 347 -20.75 -7.37 -25.39
C THR A 347 -22.09 -6.97 -24.79
N ARG A 348 -22.84 -7.96 -24.27
CA ARG A 348 -24.15 -7.78 -23.62
C ARG A 348 -24.17 -8.35 -22.20
N VAL A 349 -23.56 -9.51 -22.01
CA VAL A 349 -23.47 -10.20 -20.71
C VAL A 349 -22.01 -10.45 -20.35
N LEU A 350 -21.65 -10.02 -19.14
CA LEU A 350 -20.34 -10.21 -18.54
C LEU A 350 -20.47 -11.13 -17.32
N LEU A 351 -19.79 -12.27 -17.33
CA LEU A 351 -19.61 -13.11 -16.15
C LEU A 351 -18.31 -12.72 -15.44
N ALA A 352 -18.41 -12.12 -14.25
CA ALA A 352 -17.27 -11.62 -13.50
C ALA A 352 -17.03 -12.48 -12.25
N PHE A 353 -15.87 -13.14 -12.18
CA PHE A 353 -15.42 -13.83 -10.97
C PHE A 353 -14.47 -12.93 -10.19
N ASP A 354 -14.87 -12.49 -9.00
CA ASP A 354 -14.00 -11.77 -8.07
C ASP A 354 -13.30 -12.74 -7.12
N GLU A 355 -12.07 -12.42 -6.71
CA GLU A 355 -11.14 -13.34 -6.05
C GLU A 355 -10.93 -14.64 -6.86
N ALA A 356 -10.76 -14.49 -8.19
CA ALA A 356 -10.73 -15.59 -9.15
C ALA A 356 -9.63 -16.63 -8.90
N ARG A 357 -8.55 -16.29 -8.17
CA ARG A 357 -7.49 -17.23 -7.73
C ARG A 357 -8.03 -18.49 -7.06
N ALA A 358 -9.24 -18.44 -6.48
CA ALA A 358 -9.88 -19.61 -5.89
C ALA A 358 -10.12 -20.74 -6.91
N LEU A 359 -10.25 -20.43 -8.20
CA LEU A 359 -10.46 -21.41 -9.29
C LEU A 359 -9.21 -22.19 -9.68
N VAL A 360 -8.01 -21.70 -9.33
CA VAL A 360 -6.74 -22.36 -9.69
C VAL A 360 -6.50 -23.65 -8.90
N ARG A 361 -7.28 -23.88 -7.83
CA ARG A 361 -7.17 -25.10 -7.01
C ARG A 361 -7.48 -26.34 -7.84
N ILE A 362 -6.65 -27.38 -7.67
CA ILE A 362 -6.88 -28.71 -8.25
C ILE A 362 -7.79 -29.49 -7.29
N PRO A 363 -8.98 -29.94 -7.75
CA PRO A 363 -9.91 -30.67 -6.91
C PRO A 363 -9.37 -32.08 -6.59
N GLY A 364 -8.76 -32.27 -5.42
CA GLY A 364 -8.32 -33.58 -4.92
C GLY A 364 -7.16 -34.26 -5.70
N PRO A 365 -6.59 -35.36 -5.17
CA PRO A 365 -5.37 -35.99 -5.68
C PRO A 365 -5.55 -36.78 -7.00
N TYR A 366 -6.78 -36.92 -7.49
CA TYR A 366 -7.11 -37.74 -8.66
C TYR A 366 -7.57 -36.95 -9.90
N ASN A 367 -7.71 -35.62 -9.80
CA ASN A 367 -8.06 -34.78 -10.95
C ASN A 367 -6.80 -34.25 -11.61
N GLU A 368 -6.76 -34.32 -12.95
CA GLU A 368 -5.63 -33.86 -13.76
C GLU A 368 -5.70 -32.35 -14.11
N ILE A 369 -6.87 -31.72 -13.93
CA ILE A 369 -7.13 -30.33 -14.34
C ILE A 369 -7.75 -29.50 -13.21
N SER A 370 -7.49 -28.19 -13.21
CA SER A 370 -8.06 -27.27 -12.22
C SER A 370 -9.54 -26.95 -12.49
N LEU A 371 -10.22 -26.33 -11.51
CA LEU A 371 -11.56 -25.78 -11.71
C LEU A 371 -11.57 -24.68 -12.77
N PHE A 372 -10.49 -23.89 -12.84
CA PHE A 372 -10.28 -22.89 -13.86
C PHE A 372 -10.22 -23.49 -15.27
N ASP A 373 -9.46 -24.58 -15.46
CA ASP A 373 -9.39 -25.26 -16.76
C ASP A 373 -10.76 -25.81 -17.17
N THR A 374 -11.48 -26.40 -16.22
CA THR A 374 -12.86 -26.89 -16.44
C THR A 374 -13.78 -25.76 -16.89
N PHE A 375 -13.69 -24.60 -16.25
CA PHE A 375 -14.42 -23.39 -16.63
C PHE A 375 -14.05 -22.91 -18.03
N ARG A 376 -12.75 -22.74 -18.32
CA ARG A 376 -12.21 -22.32 -19.62
C ARG A 376 -12.70 -23.22 -20.75
N HIS A 377 -12.58 -24.54 -20.58
CA HIS A 377 -13.08 -25.53 -21.53
C HIS A 377 -14.59 -25.41 -21.76
N THR A 378 -15.35 -25.11 -20.71
CA THR A 378 -16.81 -24.93 -20.82
C THR A 378 -17.15 -23.70 -21.66
N ILE A 379 -16.57 -22.53 -21.36
CA ILE A 379 -16.88 -21.28 -22.06
C ILE A 379 -16.29 -21.21 -23.48
N ARG A 380 -15.25 -22.00 -23.80
CA ARG A 380 -14.73 -22.15 -25.18
C ARG A 380 -15.80 -22.63 -26.16
N ASN A 381 -16.80 -23.39 -25.69
CA ASN A 381 -17.88 -23.91 -26.53
C ASN A 381 -18.99 -22.89 -26.81
N ILE A 382 -18.87 -21.64 -26.32
CA ILE A 382 -19.84 -20.58 -26.56
C ILE A 382 -19.61 -19.99 -27.96
N ALA A 383 -20.66 -20.03 -28.79
CA ALA A 383 -20.61 -19.53 -30.15
C ALA A 383 -20.22 -18.04 -30.21
N PRO A 384 -19.44 -17.62 -31.24
CA PRO A 384 -19.20 -16.21 -31.53
C PRO A 384 -20.48 -15.39 -31.70
N ASP A 385 -20.37 -14.07 -31.56
CA ASP A 385 -21.44 -13.09 -31.79
C ASP A 385 -22.69 -13.25 -30.89
N LYS A 386 -22.60 -14.02 -29.80
CA LYS A 386 -23.69 -14.16 -28.81
C LYS A 386 -23.66 -13.11 -27.71
N GLY A 387 -22.61 -12.29 -27.67
CA GLY A 387 -22.45 -11.17 -26.74
C GLY A 387 -22.14 -11.56 -25.30
N PHE A 388 -21.59 -12.77 -25.11
CA PHE A 388 -21.05 -13.25 -23.84
C PHE A 388 -19.54 -12.98 -23.76
N PHE A 389 -19.07 -12.57 -22.59
CA PHE A 389 -17.65 -12.54 -22.24
C PHE A 389 -17.49 -12.80 -20.74
N ALA A 390 -16.33 -13.30 -20.31
CA ALA A 390 -16.00 -13.49 -18.91
C ALA A 390 -14.81 -12.63 -18.47
N VAL A 391 -14.79 -12.20 -17.21
CA VAL A 391 -13.65 -11.50 -16.62
C VAL A 391 -13.27 -12.16 -15.29
N LEU A 392 -11.98 -12.46 -15.15
CA LEU A 392 -11.39 -12.96 -13.92
C LEU A 392 -10.77 -11.77 -13.18
N VAL A 393 -11.35 -11.37 -12.06
CA VAL A 393 -10.90 -10.23 -11.27
C VAL A 393 -10.02 -10.75 -10.15
N ASP A 394 -8.76 -10.31 -10.15
CA ASP A 394 -7.82 -10.67 -9.09
C ASP A 394 -6.74 -9.60 -8.94
N THR A 395 -5.98 -9.66 -7.84
CA THR A 395 -4.83 -8.79 -7.62
C THR A 395 -3.68 -9.14 -8.54
N ILE A 396 -3.34 -10.44 -8.61
CA ILE A 396 -2.55 -11.10 -9.65
C ILE A 396 -3.07 -12.53 -9.71
N PHE A 397 -3.61 -12.92 -10.85
CA PHE A 397 -3.74 -14.33 -11.19
C PHE A 397 -2.32 -14.81 -11.50
N PRO A 398 -1.85 -15.98 -11.01
CA PRO A 398 -0.51 -16.43 -11.31
C PRO A 398 -0.33 -16.41 -12.82
N VAL A 399 0.51 -15.48 -13.26
CA VAL A 399 0.69 -15.19 -14.68
C VAL A 399 1.24 -16.43 -15.39
N ALA A 400 1.95 -17.30 -14.65
CA ALA A 400 2.38 -18.63 -15.05
C ALA A 400 1.21 -19.63 -15.30
N ASP A 401 0.09 -19.51 -14.59
CA ASP A 401 -1.10 -20.36 -14.78
C ASP A 401 -1.98 -19.87 -15.94
N LEU A 402 -1.85 -18.58 -16.32
CA LEU A 402 -2.44 -18.06 -17.56
C LEU A 402 -1.63 -18.47 -18.80
N SER A 403 -0.33 -18.72 -18.63
CA SER A 403 0.64 -18.94 -19.70
C SER A 403 1.06 -20.40 -19.85
N ILE A 404 0.19 -21.38 -19.54
CA ILE A 404 0.43 -22.74 -20.03
C ILE A 404 0.31 -22.65 -21.55
N ALA A 405 1.44 -22.33 -22.20
CA ALA A 405 1.63 -22.47 -23.62
C ALA A 405 1.10 -23.85 -23.98
N SER A 406 0.26 -23.92 -25.02
CA SER A 406 -0.44 -25.14 -25.47
C SER A 406 0.44 -26.39 -25.58
N GLN A 407 1.77 -26.23 -25.62
CA GLN A 407 2.78 -27.28 -25.57
C GLN A 407 2.87 -28.06 -24.23
N TRP A 408 2.28 -27.59 -23.12
CA TRP A 408 2.27 -28.28 -21.81
C TRP A 408 0.85 -28.56 -21.27
N ASP A 409 -0.19 -28.34 -22.07
CA ASP A 409 -1.54 -28.81 -21.74
C ASP A 409 -1.52 -30.36 -21.71
N PRO A 410 -1.96 -31.02 -20.61
CA PRO A 410 -2.00 -32.47 -20.51
C PRO A 410 -2.87 -33.15 -21.58
N CYS A 411 -3.65 -32.37 -22.34
CA CYS A 411 -4.47 -32.89 -23.43
C CYS A 411 -3.60 -33.33 -24.64
N PRO A 412 -3.57 -34.61 -25.02
CA PRO A 412 -2.76 -35.07 -26.14
C PRO A 412 -3.45 -34.67 -27.46
N ARG A 413 -3.06 -33.53 -28.02
CA ARG A 413 -3.22 -33.28 -29.46
C ARG A 413 -1.83 -33.22 -30.09
N TYR A 414 -1.27 -34.41 -30.33
CA TYR A 414 -0.32 -34.56 -31.42
C TYR A 414 -1.01 -34.10 -32.71
N ASP A 415 -0.29 -33.31 -33.50
CA ASP A 415 -0.65 -32.76 -34.82
C ASP A 415 -1.46 -31.45 -34.83
N LEU A 416 -0.84 -30.35 -34.36
CA LEU A 416 -0.87 -28.99 -34.91
C LEU A 416 -0.41 -28.01 -33.82
N VAL A 417 0.81 -27.50 -33.91
CA VAL A 417 1.26 -26.36 -33.09
C VAL A 417 0.46 -25.13 -33.52
N ARG A 418 -0.74 -24.95 -32.95
CA ARG A 418 -1.47 -23.69 -33.01
C ARG A 418 -1.05 -22.88 -31.80
N GLN A 419 -0.44 -21.72 -32.05
CA GLN A 419 -0.34 -20.66 -31.06
C GLN A 419 -1.74 -20.06 -30.92
N GLU A 420 -2.60 -20.68 -30.12
CA GLU A 420 -3.87 -20.06 -29.74
C GLU A 420 -3.55 -18.87 -28.81
N GLU A 421 -4.10 -17.69 -29.12
CA GLU A 421 -3.80 -16.47 -28.38
C GLU A 421 -4.73 -16.33 -27.17
N HIS A 422 -4.22 -15.80 -26.06
CA HIS A 422 -5.04 -15.33 -24.95
C HIS A 422 -5.40 -13.85 -25.14
N PHE A 423 -6.58 -13.44 -24.69
CA PHE A 423 -6.88 -12.00 -24.62
C PHE A 423 -5.96 -11.33 -23.59
N ALA A 424 -5.37 -10.19 -23.98
CA ALA A 424 -4.43 -9.49 -23.11
C ALA A 424 -5.09 -9.06 -21.79
N PRO A 425 -4.39 -9.17 -20.64
CA PRO A 425 -4.90 -8.70 -19.35
C PRO A 425 -5.27 -7.22 -19.37
N ILE A 426 -6.34 -6.88 -18.65
CA ILE A 426 -6.79 -5.51 -18.44
C ILE A 426 -6.24 -5.06 -17.07
N TYR A 427 -5.25 -4.17 -17.06
CA TYR A 427 -4.65 -3.63 -15.84
C TYR A 427 -4.67 -2.10 -15.76
N GLU A 428 -5.03 -1.42 -16.87
CA GLU A 428 -5.08 0.03 -17.01
C GLU A 428 -6.32 0.65 -16.33
N ILE A 429 -6.44 0.46 -15.01
CA ILE A 429 -7.55 1.02 -14.21
C ILE A 429 -7.16 2.43 -13.76
N ALA A 430 -7.64 3.44 -14.49
CA ALA A 430 -7.31 4.85 -14.28
C ALA A 430 -8.01 5.51 -13.06
N SER A 431 -8.05 4.81 -11.91
CA SER A 431 -8.69 5.29 -10.67
C SER A 431 -7.76 6.09 -9.75
N PHE A 432 -6.46 6.05 -10.01
CA PHE A 432 -5.45 6.79 -9.24
C PHE A 432 -5.69 8.30 -9.37
N ASP A 433 -5.64 9.03 -8.25
CA ASP A 433 -5.98 10.46 -8.15
C ASP A 433 -7.42 10.82 -8.57
N ALA A 434 -8.35 9.85 -8.66
CA ALA A 434 -9.74 10.12 -9.04
C ALA A 434 -10.47 11.09 -8.08
N MET A 435 -10.03 11.13 -6.82
CA MET A 435 -10.56 12.00 -5.76
C MET A 435 -9.90 13.37 -5.71
N VAL A 436 -8.80 13.60 -6.45
CA VAL A 436 -8.09 14.89 -6.43
C VAL A 436 -8.96 15.95 -7.12
N PRO A 437 -9.26 17.08 -6.44
CA PRO A 437 -9.98 18.19 -7.06
C PRO A 437 -9.24 18.74 -8.28
N THR A 438 -9.99 19.25 -9.25
CA THR A 438 -9.41 19.92 -10.43
C THR A 438 -8.79 21.27 -10.09
N GLU A 439 -9.27 21.93 -9.04
CA GLU A 439 -8.74 23.21 -8.59
C GLU A 439 -7.59 22.98 -7.59
N PRO A 440 -6.44 23.66 -7.79
CA PRO A 440 -5.32 23.59 -6.85
C PRO A 440 -5.65 24.29 -5.52
N PRO A 441 -4.96 23.95 -4.42
CA PRO A 441 -5.12 24.68 -3.16
C PRO A 441 -4.69 26.14 -3.35
N ARG A 442 -5.42 27.07 -2.74
CA ARG A 442 -5.17 28.51 -2.85
C ARG A 442 -4.52 29.10 -1.61
N SER A 443 -4.65 28.43 -0.46
CA SER A 443 -4.08 28.89 0.81
C SER A 443 -3.19 27.83 1.45
N TRP A 444 -2.33 28.28 2.38
CA TRP A 444 -1.48 27.39 3.18
C TRP A 444 -2.30 26.36 3.98
N GLU A 445 -3.46 26.74 4.52
CA GLU A 445 -4.37 25.83 5.24
C GLU A 445 -4.88 24.71 4.32
N GLN A 446 -5.30 25.05 3.10
CA GLN A 446 -5.74 24.05 2.12
C GLN A 446 -4.58 23.15 1.68
N LEU A 447 -3.36 23.69 1.54
CA LEU A 447 -2.17 22.92 1.18
C LEU A 447 -1.91 21.80 2.18
N VAL A 448 -2.05 22.06 3.47
CA VAL A 448 -1.70 21.09 4.53
C VAL A 448 -2.87 20.25 5.02
N SER A 449 -4.08 20.50 4.50
CA SER A 449 -5.28 19.76 4.90
C SER A 449 -5.17 18.26 4.62
N LEU A 450 -5.44 17.45 5.65
CA LEU A 450 -5.47 15.99 5.56
C LEU A 450 -6.53 15.50 4.56
N GLU A 451 -7.69 16.17 4.51
CA GLU A 451 -8.77 15.83 3.58
C GLU A 451 -8.28 15.86 2.13
N ARG A 452 -7.50 16.88 1.80
CA ARG A 452 -6.91 17.05 0.47
C ARG A 452 -5.79 16.04 0.22
N LEU A 453 -4.88 15.89 1.18
CA LEU A 453 -3.69 15.03 1.04
C LEU A 453 -4.06 13.56 0.84
N LEU A 454 -5.11 13.08 1.52
CA LEU A 454 -5.60 11.70 1.41
C LEU A 454 -6.33 11.42 0.09
N ASN A 455 -6.65 12.45 -0.70
CA ASN A 455 -7.21 12.27 -2.04
C ASN A 455 -6.16 11.92 -3.10
N TYR A 456 -4.87 12.14 -2.83
CA TYR A 456 -3.78 11.76 -3.73
C TYR A 456 -3.47 10.26 -3.62
N GLY A 457 -3.48 9.58 -4.76
CA GLY A 457 -3.26 8.15 -4.93
C GLY A 457 -4.56 7.36 -4.98
N PHE A 458 -4.62 6.24 -4.23
CA PHE A 458 -5.81 5.39 -4.25
C PHE A 458 -7.06 6.10 -3.66
N PRO A 459 -8.20 6.05 -4.36
CA PRO A 459 -9.38 6.85 -4.00
C PRO A 459 -10.04 6.44 -2.68
N ILE A 460 -9.79 5.20 -2.22
CA ILE A 460 -10.39 4.67 -0.99
C ILE A 460 -9.98 5.44 0.26
N PHE A 461 -8.77 6.01 0.30
CA PHE A 461 -8.29 6.74 1.48
C PHE A 461 -9.05 8.04 1.70
N GLY A 462 -9.16 8.86 0.65
CA GLY A 462 -9.96 10.08 0.67
C GLY A 462 -11.45 9.82 0.92
N ALA A 463 -12.01 8.79 0.29
CA ALA A 463 -13.40 8.39 0.52
C ALA A 463 -13.65 7.98 1.98
N TYR A 464 -12.77 7.15 2.54
CA TYR A 464 -12.88 6.70 3.93
C TYR A 464 -12.76 7.87 4.91
N PHE A 465 -11.80 8.78 4.70
CA PHE A 465 -11.63 9.95 5.56
C PHE A 465 -12.87 10.85 5.55
N ARG A 466 -13.37 11.19 4.36
CA ARG A 466 -14.58 12.01 4.18
C ARG A 466 -15.79 11.38 4.87
N ASP A 467 -16.00 10.08 4.69
CA ASP A 467 -17.16 9.38 5.24
C ASP A 467 -17.07 9.28 6.78
N ALA A 468 -15.86 9.11 7.33
CA ALA A 468 -15.64 9.13 8.77
C ALA A 468 -15.90 10.51 9.39
N LEU A 469 -15.50 11.59 8.72
CA LEU A 469 -15.79 12.96 9.16
C LEU A 469 -17.29 13.26 9.13
N ALA A 470 -18.01 12.75 8.13
CA ALA A 470 -19.47 12.87 8.08
C ALA A 470 -20.17 12.16 9.26
N GLU A 471 -19.51 11.16 9.86
CA GLU A 471 -19.95 10.49 11.09
C GLU A 471 -19.45 11.17 12.38
N GLN A 472 -18.86 12.37 12.29
CA GLN A 472 -18.33 13.13 13.43
C GLN A 472 -17.22 12.39 14.19
N GLN A 473 -16.47 11.51 13.51
CA GLN A 473 -15.28 10.89 14.09
C GLN A 473 -14.12 11.88 14.19
N ASP A 474 -13.24 11.65 15.17
CA ASP A 474 -12.05 12.47 15.37
C ASP A 474 -11.10 12.37 14.15
N PRO A 475 -10.76 13.49 13.48
CA PRO A 475 -9.92 13.47 12.28
C PRO A 475 -8.55 12.82 12.49
N TYR A 476 -7.94 12.96 13.68
CA TYR A 476 -6.61 12.42 13.95
C TYR A 476 -6.64 10.90 14.15
N GLN A 477 -7.64 10.38 14.86
CA GLN A 477 -7.85 8.95 15.02
C GLN A 477 -8.15 8.28 13.67
N VAL A 478 -8.97 8.93 12.83
CA VAL A 478 -9.26 8.45 11.47
C VAL A 478 -8.00 8.43 10.62
N TYR A 479 -7.19 9.50 10.67
CA TYR A 479 -5.93 9.56 9.95
C TYR A 479 -4.97 8.43 10.37
N GLU A 480 -4.81 8.20 11.68
CA GLU A 480 -3.98 7.12 12.19
C GLU A 480 -4.48 5.74 11.74
N ALA A 481 -5.80 5.52 11.76
CA ALA A 481 -6.41 4.29 11.26
C ALA A 481 -6.14 4.08 9.75
N ILE A 482 -6.19 5.15 8.95
CA ILE A 482 -5.81 5.11 7.54
C ILE A 482 -4.34 4.73 7.36
N LEU A 483 -3.43 5.31 8.14
CA LEU A 483 -2.00 4.98 8.05
C LEU A 483 -1.75 3.52 8.41
N ARG A 484 -2.43 2.98 9.43
CA ARG A 484 -2.35 1.56 9.79
C ARG A 484 -2.90 0.64 8.70
N LEU A 485 -4.02 1.01 8.07
CA LEU A 485 -4.59 0.28 6.93
C LEU A 485 -3.64 0.31 5.72
N ALA A 486 -3.09 1.48 5.40
CA ALA A 486 -2.12 1.65 4.33
C ALA A 486 -0.87 0.78 4.57
N HIS A 487 -0.33 0.84 5.79
CA HIS A 487 0.83 0.05 6.18
C HIS A 487 0.55 -1.46 6.13
N SER A 488 -0.62 -1.92 6.58
CA SER A 488 -0.96 -3.35 6.53
C SER A 488 -1.02 -3.87 5.08
N LYS A 489 -1.45 -3.02 4.14
CA LYS A 489 -1.51 -3.32 2.71
C LYS A 489 -0.13 -3.34 2.05
N LEU A 490 0.79 -2.47 2.46
CA LEU A 490 2.19 -2.53 2.03
C LEU A 490 2.92 -3.73 2.65
N ARG A 491 2.63 -4.09 3.90
CA ARG A 491 3.28 -5.21 4.60
C ARG A 491 2.85 -6.57 4.05
N GLY A 492 1.60 -6.72 3.62
CA GLY A 492 1.06 -8.02 3.22
C GLY A 492 1.09 -9.05 4.37
N ALA A 493 1.07 -10.35 4.05
CA ALA A 493 1.03 -11.44 5.04
C ALA A 493 2.13 -11.33 6.13
N ALA A 494 1.78 -11.62 7.39
CA ALA A 494 2.65 -11.49 8.54
C ALA A 494 3.68 -12.62 8.48
N ARG A 495 4.95 -12.26 8.37
CA ARG A 495 6.08 -13.18 8.41
C ARG A 495 7.02 -12.75 9.54
N HIS A 496 7.72 -13.72 10.13
CA HIS A 496 8.63 -13.49 11.26
C HIS A 496 9.84 -12.64 10.89
N SER A 497 10.24 -12.63 9.62
CA SER A 497 11.34 -11.80 9.09
C SER A 497 10.87 -10.94 7.92
N LEU A 498 11.50 -9.77 7.76
CA LEU A 498 11.25 -8.88 6.63
C LEU A 498 11.66 -9.56 5.32
N THR A 499 10.71 -9.76 4.42
CA THR A 499 10.99 -10.32 3.09
C THR A 499 11.57 -9.27 2.16
N LYS A 500 12.19 -9.70 1.05
CA LYS A 500 12.62 -8.80 -0.02
C LYS A 500 11.45 -7.96 -0.54
N ALA A 501 10.30 -8.57 -0.83
CA ALA A 501 9.12 -7.85 -1.30
C ALA A 501 8.63 -6.81 -0.29
N GLN A 502 8.61 -7.13 1.01
CA GLN A 502 8.24 -6.18 2.06
C GLN A 502 9.20 -4.98 2.13
N ALA A 503 10.51 -5.22 2.03
CA ALA A 503 11.49 -4.14 1.98
C ALA A 503 11.24 -3.20 0.78
N PHE A 504 11.00 -3.76 -0.40
CA PHE A 504 10.68 -2.96 -1.59
C PHE A 504 9.31 -2.26 -1.49
N ALA A 505 8.35 -2.86 -0.79
CA ALA A 505 7.05 -2.23 -0.52
C ALA A 505 7.15 -1.04 0.44
N PHE A 506 8.14 -1.03 1.34
CA PHE A 506 8.40 0.11 2.21
C PHE A 506 9.21 1.20 1.50
N LEU A 507 10.24 0.82 0.74
CA LEU A 507 11.09 1.76 0.00
C LEU A 507 10.39 2.35 -1.24
N GLY A 508 9.49 1.60 -1.86
CA GLY A 508 8.75 1.97 -3.07
C GLY A 508 8.05 3.31 -2.96
N PRO A 509 7.07 3.45 -2.04
CA PRO A 509 6.31 4.68 -1.86
C PRO A 509 7.15 5.89 -1.42
N THR A 510 8.35 5.68 -0.87
CA THR A 510 9.15 6.76 -0.29
C THR A 510 10.28 7.23 -1.20
N ILE A 511 11.12 6.31 -1.69
CA ILE A 511 12.32 6.62 -2.47
C ILE A 511 12.30 6.01 -3.87
N GLN A 512 11.25 5.29 -4.28
CA GLN A 512 11.08 4.72 -5.62
C GLN A 512 12.35 4.04 -6.21
N PRO A 513 12.86 2.95 -5.59
CA PRO A 513 13.94 2.17 -6.18
C PRO A 513 13.47 1.46 -7.46
N ARG A 514 14.38 1.26 -8.42
CA ARG A 514 14.06 0.53 -9.66
C ARG A 514 14.01 -0.98 -9.39
N ILE A 515 13.04 -1.64 -10.01
CA ILE A 515 12.84 -3.09 -9.91
C ILE A 515 12.79 -3.67 -11.34
N LYS A 516 13.94 -3.77 -12.00
CA LYS A 516 14.05 -4.36 -13.35
C LYS A 516 14.42 -5.84 -13.29
N GLY A 517 13.97 -6.60 -14.29
CA GLY A 517 14.39 -8.00 -14.49
C GLY A 517 13.95 -8.99 -13.39
N ALA A 518 13.07 -8.56 -12.48
CA ALA A 518 12.63 -9.36 -11.34
C ALA A 518 11.14 -9.70 -11.46
N PHE A 519 10.79 -10.57 -12.41
CA PHE A 519 9.40 -10.98 -12.68
C PHE A 519 8.64 -11.38 -11.41
N HIS A 520 9.20 -12.32 -10.62
CA HIS A 520 8.58 -12.79 -9.39
C HIS A 520 8.40 -11.69 -8.34
N LEU A 521 9.36 -10.76 -8.23
CA LEU A 521 9.28 -9.66 -7.28
C LEU A 521 8.21 -8.65 -7.70
N ASN A 522 8.15 -8.26 -8.97
CA ASN A 522 7.11 -7.37 -9.48
C ASN A 522 5.72 -7.98 -9.30
N ALA A 523 5.58 -9.28 -9.59
CA ALA A 523 4.34 -10.00 -9.39
C ALA A 523 3.94 -10.08 -7.89
N GLU A 524 4.88 -10.36 -6.99
CA GLU A 524 4.61 -10.36 -5.55
C GLU A 524 4.20 -8.96 -5.05
N LEU A 525 4.88 -7.90 -5.53
CA LEU A 525 4.60 -6.52 -5.12
C LEU A 525 3.20 -6.06 -5.51
N ILE A 526 2.76 -6.34 -6.73
CA ILE A 526 1.40 -6.04 -7.17
C ILE A 526 0.39 -6.91 -6.39
N GLY A 527 0.68 -8.21 -6.30
CA GLY A 527 -0.23 -9.24 -5.76
C GLY A 527 -0.48 -9.13 -4.25
N ALA A 528 0.51 -8.68 -3.48
CA ALA A 528 0.49 -8.74 -2.02
C ALA A 528 0.91 -7.44 -1.32
N HIS A 529 1.46 -6.45 -2.04
CA HIS A 529 2.05 -5.25 -1.44
C HIS A 529 1.56 -3.92 -2.05
N ALA A 530 0.46 -3.94 -2.80
CA ALA A 530 -0.21 -2.76 -3.35
C ALA A 530 0.58 -1.93 -4.38
N ALA A 531 1.61 -2.50 -5.02
CA ALA A 531 2.23 -1.86 -6.18
C ALA A 531 1.26 -1.81 -7.36
N LEU A 532 1.29 -0.70 -8.12
CA LEU A 532 0.57 -0.62 -9.38
C LEU A 532 1.29 -1.43 -10.46
N CYS A 533 0.50 -1.97 -11.38
CA CYS A 533 1.02 -2.65 -12.57
C CYS A 533 1.20 -1.61 -13.67
N ASP A 534 2.44 -1.35 -14.05
CA ASP A 534 2.77 -0.40 -15.13
C ASP A 534 2.66 -1.08 -16.50
N HIS A 535 3.07 -2.35 -16.59
CA HIS A 535 3.04 -3.09 -17.85
C HIS A 535 3.09 -4.60 -17.65
N ILE A 536 2.37 -5.32 -18.51
CA ILE A 536 2.48 -6.77 -18.70
C ILE A 536 2.71 -7.00 -20.19
N SER A 537 3.75 -7.77 -20.55
CA SER A 537 3.99 -8.17 -21.94
C SER A 537 2.88 -9.11 -22.45
N PRO A 538 2.59 -9.15 -23.76
CA PRO A 538 1.57 -10.04 -24.31
C PRO A 538 1.78 -11.52 -23.97
N GLY A 539 3.03 -11.97 -23.92
CA GLY A 539 3.42 -13.34 -23.54
C GLY A 539 3.47 -13.57 -22.03
N CYS A 540 3.15 -12.55 -21.22
CA CYS A 540 3.10 -12.66 -19.77
C CYS A 540 4.45 -13.04 -19.11
N ASP A 541 5.56 -12.84 -19.81
CA ASP A 541 6.94 -13.13 -19.38
C ASP A 541 7.63 -11.92 -18.73
N MET A 542 7.08 -10.71 -18.92
CA MET A 542 7.56 -9.48 -18.29
C MET A 542 6.43 -8.77 -17.58
N VAL A 543 6.66 -8.46 -16.31
CA VAL A 543 5.74 -7.67 -15.46
C VAL A 543 6.54 -6.56 -14.81
N PHE A 544 6.07 -5.33 -14.99
CA PHE A 544 6.63 -4.15 -14.35
C PHE A 544 5.65 -3.61 -13.32
N SER A 545 6.16 -3.36 -12.11
CA SER A 545 5.42 -2.77 -11.01
C SER A 545 6.07 -1.46 -10.58
N ASN A 546 5.25 -0.58 -10.01
CA ASN A 546 5.70 0.72 -9.54
C ASN A 546 4.86 1.17 -8.33
N TYR A 547 5.43 2.08 -7.55
CA TYR A 547 4.72 2.85 -6.53
C TYR A 547 4.71 4.31 -6.94
N PRO A 548 3.70 4.75 -7.73
CA PRO A 548 3.55 6.16 -8.08
C PRO A 548 3.43 7.04 -6.86
N SER A 549 3.66 8.34 -7.07
CA SER A 549 3.60 9.36 -6.03
C SER A 549 2.29 9.30 -5.23
N GLN A 550 2.37 8.91 -3.96
CA GLN A 550 1.19 8.81 -3.09
C GLN A 550 1.56 9.17 -1.67
N PHE A 551 0.96 10.27 -1.19
CA PHE A 551 1.18 10.79 0.14
C PHE A 551 0.87 9.76 1.25
N THR A 552 -0.28 9.08 1.17
CA THR A 552 -0.77 8.18 2.24
C THR A 552 0.14 6.98 2.48
N PHE A 553 0.65 6.36 1.41
CA PHE A 553 1.57 5.22 1.54
C PHE A 553 2.93 5.65 2.07
N ALA A 554 3.46 6.77 1.59
CA ALA A 554 4.69 7.33 2.13
C ALA A 554 4.55 7.67 3.62
N ALA A 555 3.47 8.35 4.02
CA ALA A 555 3.19 8.67 5.41
C ALA A 555 3.04 7.41 6.28
N ALA A 556 2.38 6.36 5.76
CA ALA A 556 2.19 5.11 6.49
C ALA A 556 3.51 4.37 6.75
N VAL A 557 4.45 4.40 5.78
CA VAL A 557 5.79 3.85 5.96
C VAL A 557 6.55 4.65 7.02
N VAL A 558 6.57 5.98 6.91
CA VAL A 558 7.28 6.84 7.87
C VAL A 558 6.71 6.68 9.29
N TYR A 559 5.39 6.52 9.42
CA TYR A 559 4.71 6.24 10.70
C TYR A 559 5.16 4.92 11.35
N SER A 560 5.44 3.87 10.58
CA SER A 560 5.68 2.52 11.12
C SER A 560 7.16 2.06 11.09
N MET A 561 8.04 2.82 10.44
CA MET A 561 9.44 2.45 10.25
C MET A 561 10.30 2.78 11.46
N SER A 562 10.93 1.75 12.04
CA SER A 562 11.98 1.90 13.04
C SER A 562 13.37 1.97 12.39
N LYS A 563 14.39 2.36 13.16
CA LYS A 563 15.78 2.40 12.68
C LYS A 563 16.25 1.01 12.21
N GLU A 564 15.87 -0.04 12.93
CA GLU A 564 16.21 -1.44 12.60
C GLU A 564 15.57 -1.87 11.29
N LYS A 565 14.30 -1.49 11.05
CA LYS A 565 13.62 -1.77 9.78
C LYS A 565 14.25 -1.02 8.61
N TRP A 566 14.68 0.22 8.81
CA TRP A 566 15.45 0.96 7.79
C TRP A 566 16.71 0.21 7.39
N ILE A 567 17.50 -0.24 8.36
CA ILE A 567 18.72 -1.03 8.10
C ILE A 567 18.41 -2.31 7.33
N GLN A 568 17.37 -3.06 7.73
CA GLN A 568 16.96 -4.27 7.01
C GLN A 568 16.52 -3.99 5.57
N CYS A 569 15.80 -2.88 5.34
CA CYS A 569 15.39 -2.47 4.00
C CYS A 569 16.59 -2.09 3.12
N ILE A 570 17.55 -1.35 3.68
CA ILE A 570 18.79 -0.98 2.99
C ILE A 570 19.56 -2.23 2.60
N LYS A 571 19.75 -3.18 3.52
CA LYS A 571 20.43 -4.45 3.22
C LYS A 571 19.72 -5.27 2.13
N ALA A 572 18.38 -5.27 2.12
CA ALA A 572 17.62 -5.93 1.05
C ALA A 572 17.79 -5.24 -0.31
N LEU A 573 17.88 -3.90 -0.33
CA LEU A 573 18.18 -3.10 -1.51
C LEU A 573 19.61 -3.37 -2.01
N THR A 574 20.60 -3.37 -1.11
CA THR A 574 22.01 -3.70 -1.37
C THR A 574 22.13 -5.05 -2.06
N LYS A 575 21.51 -6.09 -1.49
CA LYS A 575 21.50 -7.44 -2.07
C LYS A 575 20.81 -7.48 -3.44
N HIS A 576 19.75 -6.69 -3.66
CA HIS A 576 19.15 -6.62 -5.00
C HIS A 576 20.10 -6.00 -6.01
N GLY A 577 20.77 -4.91 -5.62
CA GLY A 577 21.65 -4.18 -6.52
C GLY A 577 22.90 -4.95 -6.94
N GLN A 578 23.39 -5.86 -6.10
CA GLN A 578 24.45 -6.82 -6.47
C GLN A 578 24.08 -7.72 -7.66
N HIS A 579 22.78 -7.86 -7.98
CA HIS A 579 22.28 -8.59 -9.14
C HIS A 579 22.05 -7.70 -10.38
N GLY A 580 22.53 -6.45 -10.35
CA GLY A 580 22.45 -5.47 -11.43
C GLY A 580 21.49 -4.32 -11.10
N LEU A 581 22.04 -3.18 -10.64
CA LEU A 581 21.36 -1.88 -10.75
C LEU A 581 21.53 -1.35 -12.18
N ASP A 582 20.60 -0.51 -12.64
CA ASP A 582 20.84 0.28 -13.85
C ASP A 582 21.93 1.33 -13.55
N ASP A 583 22.87 1.51 -14.48
CA ASP A 583 23.87 2.60 -14.52
C ASP A 583 23.29 4.03 -14.30
N TRP A 584 21.97 4.21 -14.42
CA TRP A 584 21.27 5.50 -14.31
C TRP A 584 20.70 5.82 -12.91
N ALA A 585 20.76 4.88 -11.97
CA ALA A 585 20.30 5.08 -10.60
C ALA A 585 21.36 4.53 -9.64
N GLY A 586 22.57 5.09 -9.71
CA GLY A 586 23.69 4.71 -8.86
C GLY A 586 23.32 4.66 -7.38
N ALA A 587 23.94 3.74 -6.65
CA ALA A 587 23.58 3.42 -5.27
C ALA A 587 23.61 4.63 -4.33
N GLY A 588 24.48 5.62 -4.55
CA GLY A 588 24.47 6.82 -3.72
C GLY A 588 23.36 7.84 -4.05
N TYR A 589 22.69 7.76 -5.20
CA TYR A 589 21.41 8.48 -5.39
C TYR A 589 20.30 7.90 -4.53
N LEU A 590 20.34 6.60 -4.25
CA LEU A 590 19.42 5.96 -3.30
C LEU A 590 19.81 6.32 -1.86
N ALA A 591 21.10 6.29 -1.53
CA ALA A 591 21.60 6.65 -0.20
C ALA A 591 21.27 8.12 0.16
N SER A 592 21.51 9.07 -0.73
CA SER A 592 21.16 10.48 -0.52
C SER A 592 19.66 10.68 -0.25
N ARG A 593 18.78 9.99 -1.00
CA ARG A 593 17.33 10.03 -0.74
C ARG A 593 16.96 9.49 0.63
N ILE A 594 17.60 8.42 1.08
CA ILE A 594 17.40 7.85 2.42
C ILE A 594 17.81 8.86 3.49
N ILE A 595 18.98 9.49 3.33
CA ILE A 595 19.49 10.52 4.27
C ILE A 595 18.52 11.70 4.34
N LEU A 596 18.13 12.25 3.20
CA LEU A 596 17.22 13.40 3.13
C LEU A 596 15.85 13.07 3.73
N LEU A 597 15.29 11.90 3.40
CA LEU A 597 14.00 11.47 3.93
C LEU A 597 14.03 11.31 5.47
N HIS A 598 15.11 10.73 6.00
CA HIS A 598 15.26 10.57 7.44
C HIS A 598 15.45 11.91 8.15
N ALA A 599 16.25 12.83 7.58
CA ALA A 599 16.38 14.19 8.09
C ALA A 599 15.02 14.91 8.12
N MET A 600 14.22 14.77 7.06
CA MET A 600 12.86 15.32 7.00
C MET A 600 11.96 14.73 8.10
N GLN A 601 11.99 13.41 8.31
CA GLN A 601 11.24 12.73 9.37
C GLN A 601 11.60 13.24 10.77
N VAL A 602 12.90 13.36 11.07
CA VAL A 602 13.38 13.87 12.37
C VAL A 602 12.96 15.33 12.56
N SER A 603 12.99 16.13 11.49
CA SER A 603 12.60 17.54 11.52
C SER A 603 11.11 17.75 11.80
N MET A 604 10.25 16.88 11.25
CA MET A 604 8.82 16.87 11.56
C MET A 604 8.56 16.60 13.05
N ASN A 605 9.29 15.65 13.64
CA ASN A 605 9.15 15.31 15.06
C ASN A 605 9.62 16.42 16.01
N ARG A 606 10.61 17.24 15.63
CA ARG A 606 11.11 18.35 16.47
C ARG A 606 10.17 19.55 16.55
N SER A 607 9.28 19.73 15.57
CA SER A 607 8.47 20.95 15.42
C SER A 607 7.16 20.90 16.23
N MET A 608 7.21 20.39 17.47
CA MET A 608 6.03 20.04 18.27
C MET A 608 5.16 21.26 18.67
N GLU A 609 4.03 21.43 17.97
CA GLU A 609 2.77 21.98 18.48
C GLU A 609 1.65 20.98 18.10
N GLU A 610 0.59 20.85 18.93
CA GLU A 610 -0.39 19.75 18.93
C GLU A 610 -0.95 19.33 17.53
N GLY A 611 -1.08 18.01 17.29
CA GLY A 611 -1.79 17.38 16.14
C GLY A 611 -0.96 16.41 15.26
N ALA A 612 -1.47 16.06 14.05
CA ALA A 612 -0.98 14.96 13.19
C ALA A 612 0.54 14.95 12.93
N GLN A 613 1.22 13.91 13.41
CA GLN A 613 2.68 13.79 13.46
C GLN A 613 3.37 13.66 12.09
N TYR A 614 2.69 13.13 11.07
CA TYR A 614 3.30 12.79 9.77
C TYR A 614 2.66 13.55 8.63
N GLY A 615 3.47 14.27 7.84
CA GLY A 615 3.02 15.03 6.68
C GLY A 615 2.63 16.48 6.98
N ARG A 616 3.42 17.15 7.82
CA ARG A 616 3.36 18.60 8.05
C ARG A 616 4.48 19.31 7.30
N PRO A 617 4.31 20.60 6.94
CA PRO A 617 5.43 21.42 6.49
C PRO A 617 6.45 21.61 7.60
N VAL A 618 7.71 21.76 7.20
CA VAL A 618 8.84 21.98 8.09
C VAL A 618 9.51 23.29 7.69
N ARG A 619 9.98 24.07 8.67
CA ARG A 619 10.84 25.23 8.38
C ARG A 619 12.17 24.74 7.80
N LEU A 620 12.62 25.32 6.69
CA LEU A 620 13.88 24.94 6.05
C LEU A 620 15.05 24.95 7.04
N VAL A 621 15.12 25.96 7.91
CA VAL A 621 16.16 26.06 8.93
C VAL A 621 16.18 24.85 9.87
N ASN A 622 15.03 24.39 10.37
CA ASN A 622 14.94 23.21 11.24
C ASN A 622 15.46 21.95 10.52
N PHE A 623 15.13 21.83 9.23
CA PHE A 623 15.63 20.73 8.39
C PHE A 623 17.15 20.78 8.22
N LEU A 624 17.72 21.95 7.97
CA LEU A 624 19.17 22.12 7.85
C LEU A 624 19.90 21.89 9.17
N GLU A 625 19.32 22.29 10.31
CA GLU A 625 19.88 22.01 11.63
C GLU A 625 19.91 20.50 11.92
N VAL A 626 18.86 19.77 11.53
CA VAL A 626 18.84 18.31 11.62
C VAL A 626 19.88 17.70 10.67
N LEU A 627 19.91 18.12 9.41
CA LEU A 627 20.79 17.54 8.40
C LEU A 627 22.27 17.75 8.72
N THR A 628 22.63 18.93 9.23
CA THR A 628 24.03 19.33 9.49
C THR A 628 24.50 19.10 10.93
N GLY A 629 23.59 18.93 11.89
CA GLY A 629 23.92 18.93 13.32
C GLY A 629 24.28 20.32 13.88
N LYS A 630 24.19 21.39 13.09
CA LYS A 630 24.61 22.76 13.45
C LYS A 630 23.41 23.68 13.64
N GLU A 631 23.45 24.57 14.62
CA GLU A 631 22.44 25.62 14.81
C GLU A 631 22.41 26.62 13.64
N ALA A 632 21.26 27.25 13.38
CA ALA A 632 21.03 28.20 12.29
C ALA A 632 22.13 29.27 12.13
N LYS A 633 22.62 29.82 13.25
CA LYS A 633 23.67 30.86 13.26
C LYS A 633 25.05 30.37 12.80
N HIS A 634 25.27 29.05 12.84
CA HIS A 634 26.51 28.38 12.46
C HIS A 634 26.42 27.70 11.07
N LEU A 635 25.28 27.84 10.38
CA LEU A 635 25.14 27.40 9.00
C LEU A 635 25.97 28.31 8.08
N ASP A 636 27.06 27.75 7.54
CA ASP A 636 27.82 28.34 6.45
C ASP A 636 27.13 27.98 5.13
N LEU A 637 26.51 28.97 4.49
CA LEU A 637 25.74 28.81 3.26
C LEU A 637 26.52 29.30 2.02
N GLY A 638 27.86 29.36 2.12
CA GLY A 638 28.72 29.79 1.03
C GLY A 638 28.62 31.30 0.75
N SER A 639 28.68 31.68 -0.53
CA SER A 639 28.75 33.08 -0.95
C SER A 639 27.39 33.79 -1.13
N ILE A 640 26.32 33.24 -0.56
CA ILE A 640 25.00 33.88 -0.58
C ILE A 640 25.03 35.26 0.08
N ASP A 641 24.31 36.21 -0.50
CA ASP A 641 24.16 37.55 0.06
C ASP A 641 23.44 37.52 1.42
N PRO A 642 23.82 38.36 2.41
CA PRO A 642 23.23 38.35 3.73
C PRO A 642 21.70 38.50 3.77
N ASP A 643 21.12 39.37 2.92
CA ASP A 643 19.68 39.59 2.88
C ASP A 643 18.95 38.37 2.29
N GLN A 644 19.56 37.76 1.28
CA GLN A 644 19.09 36.51 0.65
C GLN A 644 19.16 35.33 1.64
N LYS A 645 20.23 35.28 2.44
CA LYS A 645 20.40 34.29 3.52
C LYS A 645 19.32 34.43 4.58
N GLU A 646 19.04 35.65 5.03
CA GLU A 646 17.99 35.89 6.02
C GLU A 646 16.62 35.49 5.47
N ASP A 647 16.27 35.91 4.24
CA ASP A 647 14.98 35.56 3.61
C ASP A 647 14.79 34.04 3.51
N LEU A 648 15.84 33.32 3.06
CA LEU A 648 15.81 31.86 2.92
C LEU A 648 15.60 31.14 4.25
N LEU A 649 16.38 31.50 5.29
CA LEU A 649 16.32 30.82 6.59
C LEU A 649 15.09 31.21 7.41
N LYS A 650 14.63 32.46 7.28
CA LYS A 650 13.48 32.98 8.04
C LYS A 650 12.16 32.50 7.48
N HIS A 651 11.98 32.61 6.16
CA HIS A 651 10.69 32.37 5.48
C HIS A 651 10.61 31.02 4.76
N GLY A 652 11.73 30.31 4.58
CA GLY A 652 11.75 29.03 3.87
C GLY A 652 10.93 27.94 4.56
N MET A 653 9.94 27.41 3.84
CA MET A 653 9.12 26.27 4.22
C MET A 653 9.28 25.14 3.20
N ILE A 654 9.40 23.91 3.68
CA ILE A 654 9.47 22.70 2.84
C ILE A 654 8.32 21.77 3.19
N PHE A 655 7.76 21.09 2.19
CA PHE A 655 6.66 20.17 2.39
C PHE A 655 6.71 19.00 1.40
N TRP A 656 7.21 17.86 1.88
CA TRP A 656 7.25 16.61 1.14
C TRP A 656 7.46 15.41 2.07
N ASN A 657 7.04 14.21 1.65
CA ASN A 657 7.29 12.96 2.38
C ASN A 657 7.77 11.79 1.51
N HIS A 658 7.94 12.00 0.20
CA HIS A 658 8.44 11.00 -0.74
C HIS A 658 9.00 11.63 -2.02
N PHE A 659 9.74 10.82 -2.78
CA PHE A 659 10.30 11.18 -4.07
C PHE A 659 9.46 10.62 -5.24
N SER A 660 9.44 11.39 -6.32
CA SER A 660 8.80 11.04 -7.59
C SER A 660 9.74 11.30 -8.74
N ARG A 661 9.83 10.37 -9.70
CA ARG A 661 10.71 10.54 -10.85
C ARG A 661 10.17 11.52 -11.90
N ILE A 662 11.04 12.39 -12.38
CA ILE A 662 10.83 13.24 -13.57
C ILE A 662 11.94 13.00 -14.60
N THR A 663 11.66 13.30 -15.87
CA THR A 663 12.59 13.10 -17.00
C THR A 663 12.88 14.42 -17.73
N TYR A 664 12.64 15.54 -17.06
CA TYR A 664 12.73 16.91 -17.54
C TYR A 664 13.15 17.84 -16.38
N SER A 665 13.56 19.07 -16.69
CA SER A 665 13.83 20.10 -15.69
C SER A 665 12.54 20.84 -15.34
N PRO A 666 12.14 20.92 -14.06
CA PRO A 666 10.84 21.44 -13.68
C PRO A 666 10.78 22.97 -13.80
N ARG A 667 9.60 23.48 -14.14
CA ARG A 667 9.28 24.92 -14.07
C ARG A 667 8.78 25.34 -12.67
N PRO A 668 8.75 26.64 -12.33
CA PRO A 668 8.22 27.10 -11.04
C PRO A 668 6.77 26.68 -10.75
N ASP A 669 5.90 26.67 -11.77
CA ASP A 669 4.51 26.18 -11.64
C ASP A 669 4.47 24.68 -11.28
N GLU A 670 5.38 23.89 -11.85
CA GLU A 670 5.51 22.46 -11.57
C GLU A 670 6.11 22.21 -10.17
N LEU A 671 7.04 23.04 -9.70
CA LEU A 671 7.53 22.97 -8.32
C LEU A 671 6.43 23.24 -7.29
N LEU A 672 5.53 24.18 -7.58
CA LEU A 672 4.35 24.42 -6.75
C LEU A 672 3.40 23.22 -6.78
N GLN A 673 3.20 22.59 -7.94
CA GLN A 673 2.43 21.34 -8.07
C GLN A 673 3.06 20.17 -7.29
N PHE A 674 4.40 20.06 -7.26
CA PHE A 674 5.08 19.06 -6.43
C PHE A 674 4.78 19.29 -4.95
N MET A 675 4.75 20.56 -4.51
CA MET A 675 4.37 20.92 -3.16
C MET A 675 2.90 20.60 -2.87
N TYR A 676 1.98 20.82 -3.83
CA TYR A 676 0.59 20.37 -3.69
C TYR A 676 0.54 18.87 -3.42
N ARG A 677 1.32 18.07 -4.14
CA ARG A 677 1.35 16.62 -3.93
C ARG A 677 2.12 16.18 -2.68
N GLY A 678 2.92 17.06 -2.09
CA GLY A 678 3.84 16.72 -1.00
C GLY A 678 4.98 15.82 -1.46
N THR A 679 5.54 16.05 -2.65
CA THR A 679 6.59 15.23 -3.23
C THR A 679 7.85 16.03 -3.57
N ALA A 680 9.01 15.38 -3.44
CA ALA A 680 10.27 15.80 -4.00
C ALA A 680 10.50 15.11 -5.35
N ALA A 681 11.30 15.69 -6.24
CA ALA A 681 11.60 15.14 -7.54
C ALA A 681 12.94 14.38 -7.54
N GLN A 682 12.95 13.17 -8.10
CA GLN A 682 14.15 12.53 -8.63
C GLN A 682 14.31 12.96 -10.08
N CYS A 683 15.41 13.61 -10.40
CA CYS A 683 15.67 14.17 -11.71
C CYS A 683 16.45 13.20 -12.60
N ASP A 684 16.43 13.47 -13.90
CA ASP A 684 17.35 12.90 -14.88
C ASP A 684 18.64 13.74 -14.85
N PRO A 685 19.77 13.22 -14.35
CA PRO A 685 20.98 14.03 -14.13
C PRO A 685 21.49 14.65 -15.43
N ILE A 686 21.35 13.95 -16.56
CA ILE A 686 21.83 14.42 -17.87
C ILE A 686 21.03 15.65 -18.32
N LYS A 687 19.73 15.68 -18.03
CA LYS A 687 18.85 16.76 -18.50
C LYS A 687 18.74 17.92 -17.51
N CYS A 688 18.79 17.61 -16.21
CA CYS A 688 18.55 18.58 -15.15
C CYS A 688 19.84 19.11 -14.52
N GLY A 689 20.99 18.44 -14.68
CA GLY A 689 22.24 18.78 -13.97
C GLY A 689 22.16 18.63 -12.44
N LEU A 690 21.01 18.18 -11.92
CA LEU A 690 20.74 17.87 -10.52
C LEU A 690 20.17 16.47 -10.46
N ASP A 691 20.46 15.76 -9.37
CA ASP A 691 19.96 14.39 -9.16
C ASP A 691 18.58 14.41 -8.49
N GLN A 692 18.35 15.36 -7.59
CA GLN A 692 17.10 15.52 -6.87
C GLN A 692 16.77 16.99 -6.65
N ILE A 693 15.48 17.30 -6.50
CA ILE A 693 14.98 18.65 -6.22
C ILE A 693 13.82 18.55 -5.23
N PHE A 694 13.76 19.45 -4.24
CA PHE A 694 12.52 19.69 -3.49
C PHE A 694 12.18 21.18 -3.43
N THR A 695 10.89 21.47 -3.39
CA THR A 695 10.37 22.84 -3.40
C THR A 695 10.61 23.52 -2.05
N ILE A 696 11.08 24.77 -2.10
CA ILE A 696 11.11 25.69 -0.96
C ILE A 696 10.05 26.76 -1.25
N TYR A 697 9.09 26.94 -0.35
CA TYR A 697 8.14 28.05 -0.41
C TYR A 697 8.57 29.14 0.57
N LEU A 698 8.77 30.36 0.09
CA LEU A 698 9.12 31.51 0.91
C LEU A 698 7.83 32.09 1.50
N LYS A 699 7.44 31.58 2.67
CA LYS A 699 6.25 32.01 3.40
C LYS A 699 6.52 33.36 4.09
N ARG A 700 6.37 34.43 3.32
CA ARG A 700 6.42 35.83 3.78
C ARG A 700 5.03 36.21 4.35
N ASP A 701 4.52 37.40 4.06
CA ASP A 701 3.35 37.95 4.76
C ASP A 701 1.97 37.39 4.32
N SER A 702 1.90 36.66 3.19
CA SER A 702 0.64 36.14 2.65
C SER A 702 0.49 34.64 2.90
N ASP A 703 -0.72 34.23 3.31
CA ASP A 703 -1.13 32.82 3.37
C ASP A 703 -1.63 32.28 2.01
N ASP A 704 -1.83 33.16 1.03
CA ASP A 704 -2.16 32.75 -0.34
C ASP A 704 -0.95 32.10 -1.02
N LEU A 705 -1.19 31.02 -1.75
CA LEU A 705 -0.18 30.32 -2.53
C LEU A 705 0.03 31.04 -3.87
N ASP A 706 1.23 31.55 -4.08
CA ASP A 706 1.64 32.21 -5.32
C ASP A 706 2.99 31.63 -5.80
N GLU A 707 3.07 31.32 -7.10
CA GLU A 707 4.29 30.87 -7.77
C GLU A 707 5.47 31.84 -7.58
N LYS A 708 5.19 33.12 -7.35
CA LYS A 708 6.19 34.16 -7.03
C LYS A 708 7.01 33.89 -5.78
N ASN A 709 6.49 33.08 -4.86
CA ASN A 709 7.17 32.71 -3.61
C ASN A 709 7.90 31.36 -3.71
N ILE A 710 7.93 30.75 -4.90
CA ILE A 710 8.62 29.48 -5.12
C ILE A 710 10.12 29.68 -5.24
N SER A 711 10.83 28.79 -4.58
CA SER A 711 12.25 28.49 -4.73
C SER A 711 12.46 26.98 -4.65
N TYR A 712 13.71 26.51 -4.64
CA TYR A 712 14.04 25.10 -4.60
C TYR A 712 15.35 24.82 -3.86
N CYS A 713 15.47 23.57 -3.41
CA CYS A 713 16.72 22.95 -3.06
C CYS A 713 17.10 21.93 -4.13
N GLY A 714 18.25 22.11 -4.77
CA GLY A 714 18.85 21.14 -5.69
C GLY A 714 19.86 20.27 -4.97
N ILE A 715 19.95 18.99 -5.34
CA ILE A 715 20.90 18.04 -4.74
C ILE A 715 21.74 17.41 -5.86
N GLN A 716 23.04 17.37 -5.63
CA GLN A 716 24.01 16.65 -6.45
C GLN A 716 24.76 15.66 -5.57
N ALA A 717 24.61 14.37 -5.83
CA ALA A 717 25.24 13.29 -5.09
C ALA A 717 26.32 12.61 -5.94
N LYS A 718 27.59 12.80 -5.59
CA LYS A 718 28.74 12.21 -6.30
C LYS A 718 29.20 10.93 -5.57
N ASN A 719 29.38 9.83 -6.32
CA ASN A 719 29.63 8.50 -5.75
C ASN A 719 30.77 7.72 -6.42
N ARG A 720 31.50 8.27 -7.40
CA ARG A 720 32.70 7.64 -7.98
C ARG A 720 33.85 8.63 -8.07
N GLU A 721 35.11 8.16 -7.96
CA GLU A 721 36.30 9.01 -8.16
C GLU A 721 36.31 9.67 -9.56
N PHE A 722 35.75 9.00 -10.58
CA PHE A 722 35.58 9.53 -11.93
C PHE A 722 34.38 10.50 -12.10
N ASP A 723 33.43 10.58 -11.16
CA ASP A 723 32.36 11.59 -11.18
C ASP A 723 32.91 13.00 -10.88
N LEU A 724 34.20 13.10 -10.53
CA LEU A 724 34.91 14.37 -10.40
C LEU A 724 35.36 14.95 -11.76
N GLU A 725 35.44 14.12 -12.81
CA GLU A 725 35.89 14.55 -14.15
C GLU A 725 34.75 14.69 -15.17
N LEU A 726 33.59 14.06 -14.93
CA LEU A 726 32.44 14.13 -15.84
C LEU A 726 31.47 15.25 -15.41
N VAL A 727 31.51 16.32 -16.21
CA VAL A 727 30.74 17.57 -16.21
C VAL A 727 31.63 18.71 -15.72
N ASP A 728 32.03 19.59 -16.64
CA ASP A 728 32.46 20.95 -16.31
C ASP A 728 31.47 21.50 -15.26
N ASP A 729 31.92 21.61 -14.01
CA ASP A 729 31.11 22.04 -12.86
C ASP A 729 30.54 23.48 -13.05
N ASP A 730 30.74 24.12 -14.20
CA ASP A 730 30.27 25.45 -14.58
C ASP A 730 28.77 25.53 -14.87
N TYR A 731 28.11 24.42 -15.21
CA TYR A 731 26.68 24.43 -15.57
C TYR A 731 25.74 24.78 -14.40
N VAL A 732 26.13 24.52 -13.14
CA VAL A 732 25.28 24.81 -11.96
C VAL A 732 25.66 26.13 -11.28
N LYS A 733 26.79 26.74 -11.66
CA LYS A 733 27.42 27.84 -10.89
C LYS A 733 26.98 29.26 -11.28
N THR A 734 26.20 29.43 -12.35
CA THR A 734 25.81 30.78 -12.82
C THR A 734 24.31 30.91 -13.04
N ASN A 735 23.77 32.10 -12.76
CA ASN A 735 22.36 32.47 -12.95
C ASN A 735 21.84 32.15 -14.37
N THR A 736 22.73 32.15 -15.37
CA THR A 736 22.41 31.87 -16.78
C THR A 736 22.10 30.40 -17.06
N TYR A 737 22.65 29.47 -16.25
CA TYR A 737 22.57 28.02 -16.47
C TYR A 737 21.87 27.26 -15.34
N SER A 738 21.29 27.96 -14.35
CA SER A 738 20.46 27.30 -13.33
C SER A 738 19.38 26.44 -14.02
N PRO A 739 19.28 25.15 -13.65
CA PRO A 739 18.39 24.22 -14.33
C PRO A 739 16.91 24.54 -14.08
N VAL A 740 16.59 25.36 -13.08
CA VAL A 740 15.24 25.85 -12.80
C VAL A 740 15.21 27.37 -12.80
N LYS A 741 14.47 27.94 -13.75
CA LYS A 741 14.32 29.40 -13.89
C LYS A 741 13.21 29.92 -12.98
N LEU A 742 13.57 30.52 -11.86
CA LEU A 742 12.63 31.15 -10.93
C LEU A 742 12.01 32.42 -11.52
N GLN A 743 10.72 32.69 -11.21
CA GLN A 743 10.01 33.89 -11.69
C GLN A 743 10.54 35.17 -11.05
N ASN A 744 10.92 35.09 -9.77
CA ASN A 744 11.45 36.20 -8.99
C ASN A 744 12.92 35.96 -8.62
N ASN A 745 13.55 37.01 -8.13
CA ASN A 745 14.91 37.00 -7.62
C ASN A 745 15.01 36.32 -6.23
N ASN A 746 14.33 35.18 -6.06
CA ASN A 746 14.28 34.42 -4.81
C ASN A 746 15.61 33.68 -4.55
N PRO A 747 16.03 33.54 -3.29
CA PRO A 747 17.20 32.74 -2.90
C PRO A 747 16.90 31.25 -3.06
N TYR A 748 17.89 30.45 -3.48
CA TYR A 748 17.77 28.99 -3.65
C TYR A 748 18.96 28.26 -3.01
N LEU A 749 18.81 26.96 -2.79
CA LEU A 749 19.79 26.13 -2.07
C LEU A 749 20.32 25.01 -2.96
N ILE A 750 21.63 24.75 -2.91
CA ILE A 750 22.26 23.58 -3.53
C ILE A 750 23.00 22.78 -2.46
N LEU A 751 22.75 21.46 -2.43
CA LEU A 751 23.43 20.51 -1.56
C LEU A 751 24.35 19.62 -2.40
N HIS A 752 25.64 19.61 -2.08
CA HIS A 752 26.60 18.67 -2.65
C HIS A 752 26.87 17.56 -1.64
N MET A 753 26.54 16.31 -2.00
CA MET A 753 26.71 15.13 -1.16
C MET A 753 27.75 14.21 -1.78
N ASN A 754 28.97 14.21 -1.23
CA ASN A 754 30.06 13.33 -1.66
C ASN A 754 30.12 12.12 -0.72
N LEU A 755 29.39 11.05 -1.06
CA LEU A 755 29.15 9.96 -0.11
C LEU A 755 30.29 8.92 -0.05
N ASN A 756 31.19 8.90 -1.04
CA ASN A 756 32.33 7.96 -1.11
C ASN A 756 33.59 8.44 -0.39
N ASN A 757 33.61 9.66 0.13
CA ASN A 757 34.79 10.21 0.76
C ASN A 757 35.02 9.55 2.13
N THR A 758 35.91 8.55 2.17
CA THR A 758 36.30 7.81 3.39
C THR A 758 37.33 8.54 4.24
N LYS A 759 37.67 9.79 3.90
CA LYS A 759 38.69 10.55 4.61
C LYS A 759 38.12 11.05 5.94
N ASP A 760 38.41 10.30 7.00
CA ASP A 760 38.29 10.72 8.40
C ASP A 760 38.96 12.08 8.62
N GLY A 761 38.18 13.16 8.55
CA GLY A 761 38.32 14.41 9.31
C GLY A 761 39.69 15.14 9.43
N ARG A 762 40.75 14.79 8.69
CA ARG A 762 42.08 15.44 8.85
C ARG A 762 42.91 15.49 7.56
N ASP A 763 42.42 16.19 6.55
CA ASP A 763 43.30 16.75 5.53
C ASP A 763 43.01 18.26 5.48
N ASP A 764 43.98 19.08 5.91
CA ASP A 764 43.98 20.55 5.80
C ASP A 764 44.07 21.03 4.33
N ARG A 765 43.82 20.14 3.37
CA ARG A 765 43.63 20.56 1.99
C ARG A 765 42.31 21.30 1.92
N PRO A 766 42.28 22.51 1.34
CA PRO A 766 41.03 23.20 1.15
C PRO A 766 40.08 22.23 0.46
N THR A 767 38.87 22.08 1.02
CA THR A 767 37.66 21.74 0.27
C THR A 767 37.85 22.38 -1.10
N PRO A 768 37.63 21.69 -2.24
CA PRO A 768 37.76 22.33 -3.54
C PRO A 768 36.79 23.53 -3.57
N THR A 769 37.28 24.69 -3.13
CA THR A 769 36.67 25.97 -3.37
C THR A 769 36.66 26.03 -4.89
N PRO A 770 35.47 26.19 -5.49
CA PRO A 770 35.35 26.23 -6.94
C PRO A 770 36.43 27.16 -7.47
N LYS A 771 37.27 26.67 -8.39
CA LYS A 771 38.20 27.53 -9.11
C LYS A 771 37.36 28.66 -9.70
N ASN A 772 37.63 29.88 -9.24
CA ASN A 772 37.03 31.10 -9.76
C ASN A 772 37.52 31.29 -11.20
N ASP A 773 36.80 30.74 -12.17
CA ASP A 773 36.86 31.25 -13.54
C ASP A 773 35.79 32.34 -13.69
N ASP A 774 36.26 33.58 -13.88
CA ASP A 774 35.70 34.84 -14.42
C ASP A 774 34.17 35.13 -14.43
N SER A 775 33.34 34.34 -13.77
CA SER A 775 31.90 34.54 -13.61
C SER A 775 31.60 34.85 -12.14
N SER A 776 30.98 36.00 -11.87
CA SER A 776 30.58 36.36 -10.51
C SER A 776 29.59 35.33 -9.95
N PRO A 777 29.82 34.75 -8.76
CA PRO A 777 28.91 33.77 -8.17
C PRO A 777 27.49 34.35 -8.02
N ASP A 778 26.46 33.55 -8.29
CA ASP A 778 25.07 33.99 -8.08
C ASP A 778 24.84 34.26 -6.60
N LYS A 779 24.66 35.54 -6.26
CA LYS A 779 24.48 36.02 -4.89
C LYS A 779 23.22 35.51 -4.20
N ARG A 780 22.32 34.84 -4.93
CA ARG A 780 21.10 34.21 -4.39
C ARG A 780 21.30 32.76 -3.97
N GLN A 781 22.41 32.14 -4.39
CA GLN A 781 22.65 30.73 -4.19
C GLN A 781 23.29 30.47 -2.83
N ALA A 782 22.56 29.75 -1.98
CA ALA A 782 23.13 29.08 -0.82
C ALA A 782 23.71 27.74 -1.22
N THR A 783 24.84 27.36 -0.63
CA THR A 783 25.49 26.08 -0.89
C THR A 783 25.92 25.40 0.42
N LEU A 784 25.70 24.09 0.52
CA LEU A 784 26.25 23.23 1.57
C LEU A 784 26.95 22.02 0.95
N VAL A 785 28.06 21.61 1.56
CA VAL A 785 28.86 20.46 1.12
C VAL A 785 28.95 19.45 2.25
N PHE A 786 28.71 18.18 1.94
CA PHE A 786 28.81 17.04 2.85
C PHE A 786 29.82 16.04 2.29
N ASP A 787 30.91 15.84 3.01
CA ASP A 787 31.99 14.90 2.64
C ASP A 787 31.94 13.67 3.56
N GLY A 788 31.55 12.53 2.97
CA GLY A 788 31.42 11.24 3.66
C GLY A 788 30.17 11.13 4.55
N LEU A 789 29.83 9.90 4.92
CA LEU A 789 28.68 9.63 5.80
C LEU A 789 28.90 10.10 7.25
N HIS A 790 30.15 10.28 7.67
CA HIS A 790 30.49 10.81 8.99
C HIS A 790 30.25 12.32 9.12
N SER A 791 29.96 13.03 8.02
CA SER A 791 29.55 14.45 8.08
C SER A 791 28.14 14.66 8.65
N TYR A 792 27.37 13.58 8.86
CA TYR A 792 26.03 13.62 9.44
C TYR A 792 26.05 13.11 10.89
N ASP A 793 26.21 14.01 11.86
CA ASP A 793 26.36 13.67 13.29
C ASP A 793 25.22 12.83 13.88
N TRP A 794 24.03 12.83 13.25
CA TRP A 794 22.86 12.09 13.71
C TRP A 794 22.78 10.64 13.18
N LEU A 795 23.58 10.29 12.16
CA LEU A 795 23.66 8.91 11.68
C LEU A 795 24.38 8.04 12.72
N ASN A 796 23.77 6.92 13.11
CA ASN A 796 24.42 5.95 13.99
C ASN A 796 25.25 4.94 13.17
N GLN A 797 26.24 4.33 13.82
CA GLN A 797 27.15 3.40 13.15
C GLN A 797 26.43 2.28 12.36
N PRO A 798 25.38 1.61 12.89
CA PRO A 798 24.71 0.55 12.13
C PRO A 798 24.02 1.02 10.84
N LEU A 799 23.56 2.28 10.80
CA LEU A 799 22.98 2.86 9.59
C LEU A 799 24.06 3.34 8.62
N ILE A 800 25.17 3.89 9.13
CA ILE A 800 26.37 4.20 8.34
C ILE A 800 26.85 2.94 7.63
N ASP A 801 27.09 1.85 8.37
CA ASP A 801 27.56 0.58 7.81
C ASP A 801 26.64 0.07 6.69
N ALA A 802 25.32 0.14 6.89
CA ALA A 802 24.35 -0.29 5.88
C ALA A 802 24.34 0.60 4.62
N LEU A 803 24.52 1.92 4.79
CA LEU A 803 24.62 2.86 3.68
C LEU A 803 25.94 2.70 2.93
N GLU A 804 27.05 2.50 3.63
CA GLU A 804 28.36 2.18 3.02
C GLU A 804 28.28 0.90 2.20
N GLU A 805 27.68 -0.17 2.75
CA GLU A 805 27.44 -1.40 2.01
C GLU A 805 26.64 -1.13 0.74
N LEU A 806 25.56 -0.33 0.81
CA LEU A 806 24.73 0.03 -0.34
C LEU A 806 25.54 0.80 -1.39
N ILE A 807 26.25 1.85 -0.97
CA ILE A 807 26.99 2.72 -1.88
C ILE A 807 28.08 1.93 -2.63
N ASN A 808 28.69 0.95 -1.98
CA ASN A 808 29.72 0.08 -2.55
C ASN A 808 29.18 -1.16 -3.30
N VAL A 809 27.87 -1.25 -3.58
CA VAL A 809 27.23 -2.42 -4.23
C VAL A 809 27.73 -2.72 -5.64
N GLU A 810 28.20 -1.71 -6.36
CA GLU A 810 28.81 -1.87 -7.68
C GLU A 810 30.33 -1.85 -7.53
N PRO A 811 30.99 -2.99 -7.22
CA PRO A 811 32.43 -3.06 -7.37
C PRO A 811 32.75 -2.87 -8.85
N GLY A 812 33.74 -2.02 -9.16
CA GLY A 812 34.32 -2.03 -10.51
C GLY A 812 34.67 -3.48 -10.86
N PHE A 813 34.36 -3.95 -12.06
CA PHE A 813 34.52 -5.38 -12.41
C PHE A 813 35.93 -5.91 -12.11
N GLU A 814 36.93 -5.03 -12.10
CA GLU A 814 38.30 -5.33 -11.71
C GLU A 814 38.43 -5.79 -10.24
N GLN A 815 37.64 -5.22 -9.33
CA GLN A 815 37.62 -5.57 -7.90
C GLN A 815 37.01 -6.96 -7.64
N LEU A 816 36.25 -7.51 -8.60
CA LEU A 816 35.73 -8.89 -8.54
C LEU A 816 36.80 -9.94 -8.85
N GLN A 817 37.96 -9.54 -9.36
CA GLN A 817 39.03 -10.42 -9.78
C GLN A 817 40.07 -10.52 -8.67
N SER A 818 40.32 -11.75 -8.19
CA SER A 818 41.27 -12.02 -7.11
C SER A 818 42.73 -11.99 -7.57
N ASP A 819 43.00 -12.07 -8.88
CA ASP A 819 44.34 -12.11 -9.45
C ASP A 819 44.58 -11.03 -10.52
N GLU A 820 45.85 -10.69 -10.72
CA GLU A 820 46.31 -9.65 -11.66
C GLU A 820 45.91 -9.94 -13.12
N ILE A 821 45.78 -11.21 -13.50
CA ILE A 821 45.44 -11.61 -14.87
C ILE A 821 43.96 -11.34 -15.12
N GLY A 822 43.08 -11.68 -14.18
CA GLY A 822 41.65 -11.37 -14.21
C GLY A 822 41.40 -9.86 -14.20
N LYS A 823 42.17 -9.11 -13.40
CA LYS A 823 42.11 -7.63 -13.39
C LYS A 823 42.50 -7.04 -14.74
N HIS A 824 43.61 -7.51 -15.33
CA HIS A 824 44.06 -7.08 -16.65
C HIS A 824 43.07 -7.45 -17.76
N TYR A 825 42.52 -8.67 -17.72
CA TYR A 825 41.46 -9.10 -18.65
C TYR A 825 40.24 -8.19 -18.56
N THR A 826 39.81 -7.85 -17.35
CA THR A 826 38.66 -6.97 -17.12
C THR A 826 38.89 -5.57 -17.67
N LYS A 827 40.07 -5.00 -17.44
CA LYS A 827 40.50 -3.72 -18.04
C LYS A 827 40.54 -3.77 -19.57
N LEU A 828 40.94 -4.91 -20.14
CA LEU A 828 41.00 -5.11 -21.58
C LEU A 828 39.61 -5.14 -22.23
N ILE A 829 38.64 -5.83 -21.61
CA ILE A 829 37.28 -6.00 -22.17
C ILE A 829 36.34 -4.85 -21.81
N ASN A 830 36.63 -4.11 -20.73
CA ASN A 830 35.89 -2.94 -20.29
C ASN A 830 36.80 -1.69 -20.26
N PRO A 831 37.33 -1.25 -21.41
CA PRO A 831 38.35 -0.20 -21.48
C PRO A 831 37.86 1.19 -21.03
N CYS A 832 36.54 1.36 -20.85
CA CYS A 832 35.91 2.61 -20.42
C CYS A 832 35.44 2.59 -18.96
N GLN A 833 35.74 1.54 -18.18
CA GLN A 833 35.33 1.40 -16.77
C GLN A 833 36.50 1.38 -15.78
N GLY A 834 37.70 1.76 -16.23
CA GLY A 834 38.91 1.81 -15.41
C GLY A 834 39.18 3.19 -14.86
#